data_AF-A0A2V9I005-F1
#
_entry.id   AF-A0A2V9I005-F1
#
_cell.length_a   1.000
_cell.length_b   1.000
_cell.length_c   1.000
_cell.angle_alpha   90.00
_cell.angle_beta   90.00
_cell.angle_gamma   90.00
#
_symmetry.space_group_name_H-M   'P 1'
#
loop_
_entity.id
_entity.type
_entity.pdbx_description
1 polymer ?
#
loop_
_entity_poly.entity_id
_entity_poly.type
_entity_poly.pdbx_seq_one_letter_code
_entity_poly.pdbx_strand_id
1 'polypeptide(L)'
;MAGISQKVSPEEVMPLLARNVFELGYQGLGSKSRPTEFLILLSHYVQQARELAALGGPDGVINVSGCDGAKPLLKILGYRTRPDCGRRSTFLETADPQRAFLTIDSGFPLPELEKSLQEGRAFTYSFSMSRVPAPPLEIDWTKKEKNLDVVDMILGDPELARFYWALARMDGETLSVLRQSHALKKMVPQAAALDFYGSHISVRSGRVAVPGGRAAVSAWNELVGASPDSPGEFIPKLFAKDGGWLAAYFDDLSTVSPSQQTHFTEPGRLRRFYEMFRGKDSSDAGTGVFRRDTGLFLLVSRLRWEPNGDPYVPGNLEVWKKVFRQNTEFKIIRDVGRRAAHWDHPGQLLEALLAIAQAPTETGPLQSYLMLSEIDGRRSPQRRLSPETVALLAGKYSEFSDQYLVFSEFPDLDDASIAAFLQVATSLDGISKSTLRGNAFGTFQASVGLWQILARQGEIPGAALNDSWQKVVGPFGKVASSTQLFDAGRTALKELLLTASGKTDPVLQDALINLLAGPPQSAPDAQRMHDLIANRIRSVLDEQRLVSLDTLLALGDGLREVAGGNFSGNTLLPLAGELREFQMPQPIFRNSERDQWAAGIYNNRHTELQMHTNLAKIIKSPSSPQQLAEARGQLAPFLRDTLVGLNYAYYEPPGAQILHHNPLFVRSHDFAGDTVIGLNRLWQAPQLFGAGSPAGGGAHLVGSLADLPYVLATAEQDFIAPQNVQALIWRELVPGLLTNAVVPRWWNVSQNELHAVSLYQQCGEELLAASAQNDELRKKVMNILPDRMVPRRSERVEQALRSGHLAEMLSELMPADTFYLAAEYQRRFPKETNSFGPAGHELAALSERYPNEVNWDRLSRDFGVPHRVLAQSYARELLNLPPFPVFMGYSSRLLAETWDSNNLYWARLADEKHYSPVMLNRLVPELTRRMVEKIFATDFEDWPALLRAAREAGEEFRQGKISALSGNDSIPRP
;
A
#
# COMPACT_ATOMS: atom_id res chain seq x y z
N MET A 1 -22.49 16.28 -2.55
CA MET A 1 -21.86 17.41 -1.86
C MET A 1 -20.97 17.03 -0.66
N ALA A 2 -21.49 16.38 0.39
CA ALA A 2 -20.73 16.19 1.65
C ALA A 2 -19.46 15.30 1.56
N GLY A 3 -19.15 14.76 0.38
CA GLY A 3 -18.02 13.85 0.17
C GLY A 3 -18.20 12.47 0.81
N ILE A 4 -19.44 12.10 1.19
CA ILE A 4 -19.77 10.83 1.84
C ILE A 4 -20.26 9.84 0.78
N SER A 5 -19.70 8.63 0.80
CA SER A 5 -20.13 7.54 -0.09
C SER A 5 -21.60 7.20 0.12
N GLN A 6 -22.36 7.04 -0.97
CA GLN A 6 -23.78 6.65 -0.90
C GLN A 6 -24.00 5.20 -0.45
N LYS A 7 -22.91 4.42 -0.28
CA LYS A 7 -22.94 3.04 0.19
C LYS A 7 -22.73 2.91 1.71
N VAL A 8 -22.53 4.01 2.43
CA VAL A 8 -22.36 3.96 3.90
C VAL A 8 -23.70 3.72 4.60
N SER A 9 -23.65 3.11 5.77
CA SER A 9 -24.84 2.93 6.59
C SER A 9 -25.32 4.26 7.19
N PRO A 10 -26.62 4.43 7.50
CA PRO A 10 -27.13 5.65 8.16
C PRO A 10 -26.41 6.01 9.47
N GLU A 11 -25.87 5.01 10.18
CA GLU A 11 -25.14 5.20 11.43
C GLU A 11 -23.77 5.87 11.25
N GLU A 12 -23.18 5.75 10.06
CA GLU A 12 -21.86 6.29 9.72
C GLU A 12 -21.94 7.71 9.14
N VAL A 13 -23.11 8.14 8.66
CA VAL A 13 -23.28 9.43 7.98
C VAL A 13 -22.86 10.61 8.87
N MET A 14 -23.32 10.67 10.12
CA MET A 14 -22.98 11.78 11.02
C MET A 14 -21.48 11.78 11.40
N PRO A 15 -20.86 10.63 11.76
CA PRO A 15 -19.41 10.56 11.97
C PRO A 15 -18.61 11.05 10.77
N LEU A 16 -18.94 10.59 9.57
CA LEU A 16 -18.24 10.95 8.35
C LEU A 16 -18.45 12.42 7.97
N LEU A 17 -19.64 12.97 8.22
CA LEU A 17 -19.91 14.40 8.07
C LEU A 17 -18.99 15.22 8.98
N ALA A 18 -18.94 14.87 10.26
CA ALA A 18 -18.08 15.56 11.22
C ALA A 18 -16.60 15.50 10.83
N ARG A 19 -16.16 14.32 10.35
CA ARG A 19 -14.82 14.13 9.79
C ARG A 19 -14.52 15.10 8.65
N ASN A 20 -15.36 15.09 7.62
CA ASN A 20 -15.15 15.92 6.44
C ASN A 20 -15.23 17.42 6.76
N VAL A 21 -16.03 17.81 7.76
CA VAL A 21 -16.10 19.20 8.22
C VAL A 21 -14.80 19.66 8.87
N PHE A 22 -14.19 18.87 9.76
CA PHE A 22 -12.95 19.32 10.40
C PHE A 22 -11.74 19.25 9.45
N GLU A 23 -11.70 18.25 8.56
CA GLU A 23 -10.60 18.07 7.60
C GLU A 23 -10.66 19.04 6.42
N LEU A 24 -11.85 19.19 5.80
CA LEU A 24 -12.02 19.94 4.55
C LEU A 24 -12.74 21.27 4.74
N GLY A 25 -13.42 21.47 5.87
CA GLY A 25 -14.32 22.61 6.06
C GLY A 25 -13.65 23.91 6.44
N TYR A 26 -12.40 23.87 6.92
CA TYR A 26 -11.70 25.05 7.43
C TYR A 26 -10.28 25.15 6.90
N GLN A 27 -9.84 26.38 6.60
CA GLN A 27 -8.47 26.69 6.21
C GLN A 27 -7.83 27.65 7.22
N GLY A 28 -6.60 27.35 7.64
CA GLY A 28 -5.84 28.12 8.64
C GLY A 28 -5.85 27.49 10.03
N LEU A 29 -4.94 27.92 10.91
CA LEU A 29 -4.74 27.34 12.25
C LEU A 29 -5.50 28.11 13.33
N GLY A 30 -6.14 27.37 14.25
CA GLY A 30 -6.76 27.89 15.47
C GLY A 30 -7.86 28.93 15.21
N SER A 31 -7.91 29.97 16.04
CA SER A 31 -8.96 31.03 16.01
C SER A 31 -8.97 31.91 14.75
N LYS A 32 -8.04 31.69 13.81
CA LYS A 32 -8.01 32.37 12.50
C LYS A 32 -8.52 31.49 11.36
N SER A 33 -9.08 30.32 11.67
CA SER A 33 -9.65 29.42 10.67
C SER A 33 -10.80 30.12 9.92
N ARG A 34 -10.82 29.95 8.60
CA ARG A 34 -11.88 30.46 7.72
C ARG A 34 -12.60 29.30 7.08
N PRO A 35 -13.93 29.38 6.89
CA PRO A 35 -14.67 28.34 6.20
C PRO A 35 -14.14 28.24 4.75
N THR A 36 -13.93 27.01 4.28
CA THR A 36 -13.61 26.74 2.88
C THR A 36 -14.86 26.82 2.02
N GLU A 37 -14.67 26.87 0.70
CA GLU A 37 -15.81 26.80 -0.23
C GLU A 37 -16.64 25.52 -0.03
N PHE A 38 -15.98 24.41 0.32
CA PHE A 38 -16.66 23.17 0.67
C PHE A 38 -17.66 23.36 1.82
N LEU A 39 -17.25 24.00 2.92
CA LEU A 39 -18.12 24.21 4.08
C LEU A 39 -19.24 25.22 3.80
N ILE A 40 -18.94 26.27 3.06
CA ILE A 40 -19.92 27.28 2.64
C ILE A 40 -21.02 26.60 1.81
N LEU A 41 -20.64 25.85 0.78
CA LEU A 41 -21.59 25.11 -0.06
C LEU A 41 -22.38 24.08 0.74
N LEU A 42 -21.72 23.29 1.58
CA LEU A 42 -22.37 22.29 2.45
C LEU A 42 -23.42 22.94 3.37
N SER A 43 -23.11 24.10 3.95
CA SER A 43 -24.04 24.84 4.80
C SER A 43 -25.25 25.34 4.02
N HIS A 44 -25.03 25.86 2.80
CA HIS A 44 -26.14 26.26 1.92
C HIS A 44 -27.01 25.07 1.49
N TYR A 45 -26.40 23.91 1.24
CA TYR A 45 -27.12 22.66 0.96
C TYR A 45 -28.04 22.25 2.11
N VAL A 46 -27.53 22.26 3.34
CA VAL A 46 -28.33 21.95 4.54
C VAL A 46 -29.47 22.95 4.71
N GLN A 47 -29.22 24.24 4.49
CA GLN A 47 -30.26 25.26 4.55
C GLN A 47 -31.35 25.04 3.48
N GLN A 48 -30.98 24.82 2.22
CA GLN A 48 -31.94 24.59 1.15
C GLN A 48 -32.75 23.30 1.39
N ALA A 49 -32.11 22.23 1.87
CA ALA A 49 -32.79 20.99 2.22
C ALA A 49 -33.82 21.18 3.35
N ARG A 50 -33.50 21.98 4.39
CA ARG A 50 -34.46 22.32 5.46
C ARG A 50 -35.66 23.10 4.93
N GLU A 51 -35.45 24.05 4.04
CA GLU A 51 -36.53 24.82 3.41
C GLU A 51 -37.43 23.92 2.54
N LEU A 52 -36.84 22.99 1.78
CA LEU A 52 -37.58 21.99 0.99
C LEU A 52 -38.36 21.00 1.87
N ALA A 53 -37.76 20.52 2.96
CA ALA A 53 -38.42 19.63 3.91
C ALA A 53 -39.61 20.33 4.60
N ALA A 54 -39.45 21.61 4.97
CA ALA A 54 -40.55 22.42 5.52
C ALA A 54 -41.69 22.58 4.51
N LEU A 55 -41.38 22.73 3.22
CA LEU A 55 -42.38 22.82 2.15
C LEU A 55 -43.10 21.47 1.91
N GLY A 56 -42.41 20.34 2.08
CA GLY A 56 -42.98 18.99 1.95
C GLY A 56 -43.87 18.56 3.12
N GLY A 57 -43.81 19.26 4.25
CA GLY A 57 -44.64 19.00 5.42
C GLY A 57 -44.42 17.61 6.05
N PRO A 58 -45.33 17.18 6.97
CA PRO A 58 -45.23 15.89 7.65
C PRO A 58 -45.26 14.68 6.73
N ASP A 59 -45.93 14.82 5.57
CA ASP A 59 -46.04 13.76 4.57
C ASP A 59 -44.75 13.59 3.76
N GLY A 60 -43.82 14.55 3.84
CA GLY A 60 -42.54 14.53 3.12
C GLY A 60 -42.74 14.61 1.60
N VAL A 61 -43.79 15.28 1.14
CA VAL A 61 -44.16 15.39 -0.28
C VAL A 61 -44.37 16.86 -0.63
N ILE A 62 -43.54 17.37 -1.54
CA ILE A 62 -43.71 18.70 -2.12
C ILE A 62 -44.79 18.60 -3.18
N ASN A 63 -45.89 19.34 -2.98
CA ASN A 63 -47.01 19.39 -3.92
C ASN A 63 -47.23 20.82 -4.44
N VAL A 64 -47.15 20.99 -5.75
CA VAL A 64 -47.35 22.26 -6.44
C VAL A 64 -48.49 22.11 -7.45
N SER A 65 -49.63 22.75 -7.20
CA SER A 65 -50.85 22.62 -8.02
C SER A 65 -50.90 23.54 -9.25
N GLY A 66 -49.94 24.45 -9.42
CA GLY A 66 -49.86 25.39 -10.53
C GLY A 66 -48.88 26.53 -10.29
N CYS A 67 -48.84 27.51 -11.21
CA CYS A 67 -47.84 28.60 -11.22
C CYS A 67 -47.78 29.44 -9.93
N ASP A 68 -48.92 29.76 -9.31
CA ASP A 68 -48.92 30.52 -8.06
C ASP A 68 -48.41 29.68 -6.88
N GLY A 69 -48.79 28.39 -6.83
CA GLY A 69 -48.29 27.44 -5.84
C GLY A 69 -46.80 27.10 -6.01
N ALA A 70 -46.24 27.34 -7.20
CA ALA A 70 -44.83 27.09 -7.50
C ALA A 70 -43.91 28.18 -6.96
N LYS A 71 -44.41 29.40 -6.71
CA LYS A 71 -43.57 30.56 -6.31
C LYS A 71 -42.69 30.29 -5.08
N PRO A 72 -43.19 29.68 -3.98
CA PRO A 72 -42.35 29.34 -2.82
C PRO A 72 -41.26 28.33 -3.17
N LEU A 73 -41.60 27.26 -3.90
CA LEU A 73 -40.64 26.25 -4.35
C LEU A 73 -39.57 26.88 -5.23
N LEU A 74 -39.96 27.62 -6.27
CA LEU A 74 -39.03 28.27 -7.20
C LEU A 74 -38.08 29.23 -6.49
N LYS A 75 -38.56 29.97 -5.49
CA LYS A 75 -37.71 30.83 -4.65
C LYS A 75 -36.66 30.02 -3.89
N ILE A 76 -37.03 28.88 -3.30
CA ILE A 76 -36.09 28.00 -2.60
C ILE A 76 -35.04 27.45 -3.57
N LEU A 77 -35.48 27.06 -4.76
CA LEU A 77 -34.64 26.49 -5.82
C LEU A 77 -33.75 27.54 -6.54
N GLY A 78 -34.00 28.84 -6.35
CA GLY A 78 -33.26 29.92 -7.02
C GLY A 78 -33.75 30.27 -8.43
N TYR A 79 -34.98 29.90 -8.76
CA TYR A 79 -35.61 30.15 -10.06
C TYR A 79 -36.82 31.08 -9.94
N ARG A 80 -37.26 31.60 -11.09
CA ARG A 80 -38.54 32.29 -11.25
C ARG A 80 -39.16 31.97 -12.61
N THR A 81 -40.46 32.15 -12.72
CA THR A 81 -41.18 32.09 -14.00
C THR A 81 -41.28 33.48 -14.62
N ARG A 82 -41.38 33.52 -15.96
CA ARG A 82 -41.78 34.73 -16.69
C ARG A 82 -43.29 35.04 -16.50
N PRO A 83 -43.76 36.26 -16.86
CA PRO A 83 -45.14 36.69 -16.62
C PRO A 83 -46.23 35.79 -17.24
N ASP A 84 -45.88 34.98 -18.24
CA ASP A 84 -46.77 34.09 -19.02
C ASP A 84 -46.75 32.61 -18.54
N CYS A 85 -46.58 32.40 -17.24
CA CYS A 85 -46.60 31.05 -16.64
C CYS A 85 -47.92 30.30 -16.89
N GLY A 86 -47.85 28.99 -17.13
CA GLY A 86 -49.02 28.13 -17.36
C GLY A 86 -49.33 27.90 -18.84
N ARG A 87 -48.41 28.28 -19.73
CA ARG A 87 -48.49 28.08 -21.19
C ARG A 87 -47.34 27.20 -21.65
N ARG A 88 -47.45 26.64 -22.86
CA ARG A 88 -46.33 25.89 -23.49
C ARG A 88 -45.04 26.72 -23.65
N SER A 89 -45.12 28.05 -23.58
CA SER A 89 -43.97 28.97 -23.62
C SER A 89 -43.31 29.20 -22.26
N THR A 90 -43.82 28.62 -21.16
CA THR A 90 -43.23 28.78 -19.83
C THR A 90 -41.87 28.10 -19.76
N PHE A 91 -40.85 28.82 -19.29
CA PHE A 91 -39.55 28.27 -18.93
C PHE A 91 -39.08 28.91 -17.61
N LEU A 92 -38.19 28.21 -16.91
CA LEU A 92 -37.60 28.67 -15.66
C LEU A 92 -36.35 29.51 -15.95
N GLU A 93 -36.28 30.68 -15.33
CA GLU A 93 -35.10 31.54 -15.36
C GLU A 93 -34.40 31.53 -14.01
N THR A 94 -33.06 31.49 -14.03
CA THR A 94 -32.24 31.67 -12.84
C THR A 94 -32.49 33.04 -12.23
N ALA A 95 -32.98 33.07 -10.99
CA ALA A 95 -33.22 34.29 -10.20
C ALA A 95 -32.13 34.50 -9.14
N ASP A 96 -31.62 33.41 -8.57
CA ASP A 96 -30.51 33.38 -7.62
C ASP A 96 -29.51 32.31 -8.11
N PRO A 97 -28.36 32.71 -8.67
CA PRO A 97 -27.38 31.77 -9.20
C PRO A 97 -26.81 30.79 -8.16
N GLN A 98 -26.69 31.20 -6.90
CA GLN A 98 -26.15 30.33 -5.84
C GLN A 98 -27.15 29.22 -5.53
N ARG A 99 -28.42 29.57 -5.31
CA ARG A 99 -29.48 28.57 -5.08
C ARG A 99 -29.74 27.69 -6.29
N ALA A 100 -29.68 28.26 -7.50
CA ALA A 100 -29.84 27.50 -8.74
C ALA A 100 -28.72 26.47 -8.94
N PHE A 101 -27.47 26.82 -8.61
CA PHE A 101 -26.35 25.88 -8.62
C PHE A 101 -26.61 24.68 -7.70
N LEU A 102 -27.01 24.93 -6.44
CA LEU A 102 -27.32 23.86 -5.48
C LEU A 102 -28.47 22.97 -5.96
N THR A 103 -29.50 23.57 -6.56
CA THR A 103 -30.63 22.81 -7.12
C THR A 103 -30.17 21.86 -8.23
N ILE A 104 -29.36 22.32 -9.17
CA ILE A 104 -28.83 21.50 -10.26
C ILE A 104 -27.92 20.40 -9.71
N ASP A 105 -26.96 20.75 -8.86
CA ASP A 105 -25.97 19.80 -8.32
C ASP A 105 -26.60 18.78 -7.35
N SER A 106 -27.73 19.12 -6.70
CA SER A 106 -28.51 18.17 -5.88
C SER A 106 -29.26 17.11 -6.69
N GLY A 107 -29.41 17.32 -8.00
CA GLY A 107 -30.24 16.46 -8.86
C GLY A 107 -31.74 16.68 -8.70
N PHE A 108 -32.20 17.82 -8.17
CA PHE A 108 -33.63 18.14 -8.09
C PHE A 108 -34.26 18.12 -9.50
N PRO A 109 -35.46 17.53 -9.70
CA PRO A 109 -36.04 17.32 -11.04
C PRO A 109 -36.65 18.60 -11.65
N LEU A 110 -35.81 19.61 -11.90
CA LEU A 110 -36.17 20.87 -12.54
C LEU A 110 -36.88 20.70 -13.90
N PRO A 111 -36.44 19.80 -14.80
CA PRO A 111 -37.14 19.61 -16.08
C PRO A 111 -38.58 19.11 -15.91
N GLU A 112 -38.82 18.27 -14.91
CA GLU A 112 -40.17 17.75 -14.62
C GLU A 112 -41.06 18.83 -14.00
N LEU A 113 -40.50 19.66 -13.13
CA LEU A 113 -41.19 20.82 -12.58
C LEU A 113 -41.56 21.82 -13.70
N GLU A 114 -40.63 22.17 -14.58
CA GLU A 114 -40.89 23.08 -15.70
C GLU A 114 -41.98 22.53 -16.62
N LYS A 115 -41.89 21.26 -17.00
CA LYS A 115 -42.91 20.60 -17.83
C LYS A 115 -44.28 20.59 -17.17
N SER A 116 -44.34 20.33 -15.86
CA SER A 116 -45.61 20.36 -15.11
C SER A 116 -46.25 21.75 -15.14
N LEU A 117 -45.44 22.81 -15.04
CA LEU A 117 -45.90 24.19 -15.16
C LEU A 117 -46.33 24.56 -16.58
N GLN A 118 -45.64 24.08 -17.62
CA GLN A 118 -46.04 24.27 -19.02
C GLN A 118 -47.38 23.60 -19.36
N GLU A 119 -47.64 22.44 -18.77
CA GLU A 119 -48.85 21.63 -18.99
C GLU A 119 -50.00 21.99 -18.04
N GLY A 120 -49.77 22.87 -17.05
CA GLY A 120 -50.76 23.24 -16.04
C GLY A 120 -51.16 22.07 -15.13
N ARG A 121 -50.26 21.10 -14.91
CA ARG A 121 -50.48 19.93 -14.05
C ARG A 121 -49.84 20.11 -12.68
N ALA A 122 -50.35 19.36 -11.71
CA ALA A 122 -49.72 19.31 -10.40
C ALA A 122 -48.35 18.61 -10.48
N PHE A 123 -47.34 19.20 -9.85
CA PHE A 123 -46.03 18.59 -9.64
C PHE A 123 -45.98 18.01 -8.23
N THR A 124 -45.56 16.74 -8.12
CA THR A 124 -45.45 16.03 -6.85
C THR A 124 -44.07 15.41 -6.75
N TYR A 125 -43.36 15.69 -5.66
CA TYR A 125 -42.00 15.18 -5.45
C TYR A 125 -41.80 14.76 -4.00
N SER A 126 -41.41 13.50 -3.80
CA SER A 126 -41.08 12.98 -2.47
C SER A 126 -39.75 13.53 -2.00
N PHE A 127 -39.78 14.27 -0.89
CA PHE A 127 -38.61 14.84 -0.24
C PHE A 127 -38.69 14.55 1.26
N SER A 128 -38.28 13.34 1.64
CA SER A 128 -38.29 12.89 3.04
C SER A 128 -36.91 13.03 3.68
N MET A 129 -36.87 13.49 4.92
CA MET A 129 -35.63 13.55 5.70
C MET A 129 -35.16 12.14 6.07
N SER A 130 -33.88 11.86 5.81
CA SER A 130 -33.25 10.62 6.26
C SER A 130 -33.03 10.69 7.78
N ARG A 131 -33.33 9.59 8.49
CA ARG A 131 -33.07 9.48 9.92
C ARG A 131 -31.68 8.92 10.14
N VAL A 132 -30.89 9.62 10.94
CA VAL A 132 -29.56 9.19 11.40
C VAL A 132 -29.60 9.04 12.92
N PRO A 133 -28.83 8.11 13.52
CA PRO A 133 -28.74 8.00 14.97
C PRO A 133 -28.32 9.33 15.61
N ALA A 134 -28.94 9.63 16.75
CA ALA A 134 -28.55 10.81 17.52
C ALA A 134 -27.09 10.70 18.00
N PRO A 135 -26.37 11.83 18.12
CA PRO A 135 -25.04 11.85 18.70
C PRO A 135 -24.95 11.10 20.03
N PRO A 136 -23.83 10.42 20.30
CA PRO A 136 -23.52 9.88 21.62
C PRO A 136 -23.34 10.95 22.71
N LEU A 137 -23.59 12.23 22.45
CA LEU A 137 -23.23 13.34 23.32
C LEU A 137 -24.45 14.02 23.92
N GLU A 138 -24.69 13.79 25.21
CA GLU A 138 -25.46 14.69 26.08
C GLU A 138 -24.56 15.83 26.60
N ILE A 139 -23.86 16.52 25.68
CA ILE A 139 -23.30 17.82 26.07
C ILE A 139 -24.50 18.78 26.16
N ASP A 140 -24.53 19.64 27.18
CA ASP A 140 -25.52 20.71 27.25
C ASP A 140 -25.23 21.74 26.14
N TRP A 141 -25.69 21.37 24.95
CA TRP A 141 -25.52 22.07 23.67
C TRP A 141 -26.27 23.41 23.64
N THR A 142 -27.12 23.67 24.64
CA THR A 142 -28.12 24.75 24.64
C THR A 142 -27.58 26.15 24.97
N LYS A 143 -26.26 26.32 25.13
CA LYS A 143 -25.64 27.61 25.48
C LYS A 143 -25.25 28.51 24.30
N LYS A 144 -25.45 28.08 23.05
CA LYS A 144 -25.47 28.96 21.87
C LYS A 144 -26.91 28.99 21.34
N GLU A 145 -27.35 30.19 20.92
CA GLU A 145 -28.67 30.59 20.40
C GLU A 145 -29.79 29.53 20.34
N LYS A 146 -30.99 29.91 20.83
CA LYS A 146 -32.19 29.06 21.07
C LYS A 146 -32.70 28.17 19.90
N ASN A 147 -32.05 28.12 18.73
CA ASN A 147 -32.49 27.39 17.54
C ASN A 147 -31.40 26.55 16.81
N LEU A 148 -30.18 26.36 17.34
CA LEU A 148 -29.14 25.57 16.65
C LEU A 148 -29.34 24.05 16.85
N ASP A 149 -29.32 23.27 15.77
CA ASP A 149 -29.32 21.81 15.84
C ASP A 149 -27.90 21.20 15.83
N VAL A 150 -27.80 19.88 15.98
CA VAL A 150 -26.52 19.15 16.00
C VAL A 150 -25.70 19.36 14.72
N VAL A 151 -26.37 19.41 13.56
CA VAL A 151 -25.70 19.59 12.28
C VAL A 151 -25.09 20.98 12.23
N ASP A 152 -25.81 22.02 12.66
CA ASP A 152 -25.28 23.39 12.71
C ASP A 152 -24.06 23.51 13.63
N MET A 153 -24.07 22.79 14.75
CA MET A 153 -22.94 22.78 15.68
C MET A 153 -21.70 22.11 15.09
N ILE A 154 -21.86 20.97 14.42
CA ILE A 154 -20.76 20.28 13.73
C ILE A 154 -20.21 21.18 12.61
N LEU A 155 -21.09 21.75 11.78
CA LEU A 155 -20.70 22.66 10.70
C LEU A 155 -20.04 23.95 11.18
N GLY A 156 -20.32 24.38 12.42
CA GLY A 156 -19.86 25.65 12.96
C GLY A 156 -18.57 25.56 13.79
N ASP A 157 -18.10 24.37 14.15
CA ASP A 157 -16.95 24.19 15.05
C ASP A 157 -16.09 22.95 14.66
N PRO A 158 -14.89 23.15 14.07
CA PRO A 158 -14.05 22.05 13.62
C PRO A 158 -13.48 21.20 14.75
N GLU A 159 -13.17 21.79 15.91
CA GLU A 159 -12.67 21.03 17.06
C GLU A 159 -13.78 20.11 17.60
N LEU A 160 -15.00 20.62 17.62
CA LEU A 160 -16.16 19.83 18.01
C LEU A 160 -16.47 18.70 17.03
N ALA A 161 -16.40 19.00 15.73
CA ALA A 161 -16.58 18.00 14.68
C ALA A 161 -15.52 16.88 14.79
N ARG A 162 -14.26 17.25 15.01
CA ARG A 162 -13.17 16.28 15.26
C ARG A 162 -13.39 15.46 16.54
N PHE A 163 -13.84 16.10 17.62
CA PHE A 163 -14.16 15.42 18.87
C PHE A 163 -15.29 14.40 18.70
N TYR A 164 -16.34 14.78 17.99
CA TYR A 164 -17.45 13.88 17.68
C TYR A 164 -16.97 12.65 16.88
N TRP A 165 -16.16 12.87 15.85
CA TRP A 165 -15.55 11.80 15.06
C TRP A 165 -14.73 10.83 15.92
N ALA A 166 -13.88 11.36 16.82
CA ALA A 166 -13.09 10.55 17.73
C ALA A 166 -13.96 9.68 18.66
N LEU A 167 -15.02 10.26 19.24
CA LEU A 167 -15.94 9.53 20.12
C LEU A 167 -16.75 8.47 19.38
N ALA A 168 -17.16 8.75 18.14
CA ALA A 168 -17.89 7.77 17.34
C ALA A 168 -17.09 6.47 17.12
N ARG A 169 -15.75 6.52 17.22
CA ARG A 169 -14.85 5.37 17.06
C ARG A 169 -14.58 4.58 18.35
N MET A 170 -15.05 5.03 19.51
CA MET A 170 -14.92 4.31 20.78
C MET A 170 -15.99 3.23 20.93
N ASP A 171 -15.72 2.21 21.75
CA ASP A 171 -16.71 1.21 22.12
C ASP A 171 -17.77 1.77 23.11
N GLY A 172 -18.93 1.13 23.14
CA GLY A 172 -20.11 1.55 23.88
C GLY A 172 -19.90 1.62 25.39
N GLU A 173 -19.22 0.63 25.99
CA GLU A 173 -18.92 0.62 27.43
C GLU A 173 -18.03 1.82 27.81
N THR A 174 -16.96 2.07 27.04
CA THR A 174 -16.07 3.22 27.23
C THR A 174 -16.82 4.55 27.12
N LEU A 175 -17.64 4.71 26.07
CA LEU A 175 -18.44 5.92 25.88
C LEU A 175 -19.44 6.13 27.01
N SER A 176 -20.11 5.07 27.46
CA SER A 176 -21.08 5.15 28.56
C SER A 176 -20.43 5.66 29.84
N VAL A 177 -19.25 5.15 30.20
CA VAL A 177 -18.52 5.57 31.40
C VAL A 177 -18.02 7.02 31.30
N LEU A 178 -17.55 7.44 30.13
CA LEU A 178 -17.12 8.83 29.91
C LEU A 178 -18.29 9.82 29.98
N ARG A 179 -19.48 9.42 29.50
CA ARG A 179 -20.72 10.22 29.65
C ARG A 179 -21.11 10.38 31.11
N GLN A 180 -21.18 9.27 31.85
CA GLN A 180 -21.60 9.27 33.26
C GLN A 180 -20.66 10.06 34.17
N SER A 181 -19.36 10.12 33.83
CA SER A 181 -18.37 10.87 34.62
C SER A 181 -18.32 12.38 34.29
N HIS A 182 -19.14 12.87 33.36
CA HIS A 182 -19.10 14.24 32.83
C HIS A 182 -17.71 14.68 32.32
N ALA A 183 -16.84 13.72 31.98
CA ALA A 183 -15.47 13.98 31.52
C ALA A 183 -15.41 14.54 30.10
N LEU A 184 -16.39 14.18 29.24
CA LEU A 184 -16.40 14.52 27.81
C LEU A 184 -16.19 16.01 27.53
N LYS A 185 -16.84 16.90 28.30
CA LYS A 185 -16.70 18.35 28.11
C LYS A 185 -15.26 18.84 28.33
N LYS A 186 -14.54 18.23 29.27
CA LYS A 186 -13.14 18.60 29.57
C LYS A 186 -12.16 18.07 28.51
N MET A 187 -12.61 17.13 27.69
CA MET A 187 -11.79 16.41 26.71
C MET A 187 -11.82 17.03 25.30
N VAL A 188 -12.70 18.02 25.04
CA VAL A 188 -12.78 18.72 23.74
C VAL A 188 -11.43 19.30 23.30
N PRO A 189 -10.62 19.93 24.18
CA PRO A 189 -9.29 20.42 23.78
C PRO A 189 -8.31 19.32 23.35
N GLN A 190 -8.60 18.05 23.66
CA GLN A 190 -7.81 16.88 23.25
C GLN A 190 -8.40 16.15 22.03
N ALA A 191 -9.35 16.77 21.31
CA ALA A 191 -10.02 16.17 20.15
C ALA A 191 -9.04 15.54 19.15
N ALA A 192 -7.94 16.23 18.85
CA ALA A 192 -6.93 15.74 17.92
C ALA A 192 -6.18 14.50 18.42
N ALA A 193 -5.81 14.46 19.69
CA ALA A 193 -5.15 13.29 20.27
C ALA A 193 -6.12 12.11 20.39
N LEU A 194 -7.39 12.38 20.72
CA LEU A 194 -8.44 11.35 20.79
C LEU A 194 -8.74 10.72 19.43
N ASP A 195 -8.80 11.53 18.38
CA ASP A 195 -8.97 11.07 17.01
C ASP A 195 -7.87 10.09 16.60
N PHE A 196 -6.61 10.47 16.82
CA PHE A 196 -5.46 9.64 16.46
C PHE A 196 -5.25 8.40 17.35
N TYR A 197 -5.44 8.53 18.67
CA TYR A 197 -4.96 7.53 19.65
C TYR A 197 -6.06 6.99 20.58
N GLY A 198 -7.33 7.34 20.34
CA GLY A 198 -8.44 6.94 21.22
C GLY A 198 -9.09 5.60 20.89
N SER A 199 -8.81 5.03 19.72
CA SER A 199 -9.54 3.86 19.21
C SER A 199 -9.28 2.56 19.99
N HIS A 200 -8.11 2.42 20.63
CA HIS A 200 -7.75 1.23 21.42
C HIS A 200 -8.06 1.36 22.93
N ILE A 201 -8.54 2.52 23.38
CA ILE A 201 -8.93 2.69 24.78
C ILE A 201 -10.23 1.94 25.02
N SER A 202 -10.21 1.03 25.97
CA SER A 202 -11.39 0.25 26.35
C SER A 202 -11.58 0.21 27.87
N VAL A 203 -12.83 0.33 28.30
CA VAL A 203 -13.28 0.07 29.66
C VAL A 203 -13.99 -1.28 29.67
N ARG A 204 -13.60 -2.17 30.58
CA ARG A 204 -14.21 -3.49 30.77
C ARG A 204 -14.50 -3.72 32.23
N SER A 205 -15.75 -4.03 32.54
CA SER A 205 -16.22 -4.20 33.92
C SER A 205 -15.90 -2.98 34.80
N GLY A 206 -16.07 -1.78 34.24
CA GLY A 206 -15.83 -0.51 34.94
C GLY A 206 -14.35 -0.12 35.14
N ARG A 207 -13.39 -0.86 34.58
CA ARG A 207 -11.95 -0.57 34.66
C ARG A 207 -11.36 -0.34 33.27
N VAL A 208 -10.43 0.60 33.13
CA VAL A 208 -9.64 0.76 31.90
C VAL A 208 -8.77 -0.48 31.68
N ALA A 209 -8.91 -1.15 30.54
CA ALA A 209 -8.00 -2.20 30.12
C ALA A 209 -6.69 -1.56 29.67
N VAL A 210 -5.60 -1.82 30.39
CA VAL A 210 -4.28 -1.23 30.12
C VAL A 210 -3.37 -2.24 29.40
N PRO A 211 -2.46 -1.78 28.52
CA PRO A 211 -1.42 -2.62 27.94
C PRO A 211 -0.61 -3.33 29.02
N GLY A 212 -0.35 -4.62 28.83
CA GLY A 212 0.31 -5.48 29.84
C GLY A 212 -0.64 -6.05 30.90
N GLY A 213 -1.94 -5.75 30.78
CA GLY A 213 -2.98 -6.31 31.63
C GLY A 213 -2.81 -5.99 33.12
N ARG A 214 -3.23 -6.91 33.98
CA ARG A 214 -3.27 -6.71 35.44
C ARG A 214 -1.90 -6.40 36.05
N ALA A 215 -0.83 -6.95 35.50
CA ALA A 215 0.54 -6.75 36.01
C ALA A 215 1.02 -5.29 35.83
N ALA A 216 0.52 -4.60 34.80
CA ALA A 216 0.93 -3.24 34.46
C ALA A 216 0.07 -2.15 35.14
N VAL A 217 -1.04 -2.49 35.79
CA VAL A 217 -2.01 -1.54 36.39
C VAL A 217 -1.33 -0.54 37.33
N SER A 218 -0.45 -1.02 38.21
CA SER A 218 0.24 -0.13 39.17
C SER A 218 1.15 0.87 38.45
N ALA A 219 1.88 0.42 37.43
CA ALA A 219 2.80 1.26 36.67
C ALA A 219 2.05 2.31 35.84
N TRP A 220 0.94 1.94 35.21
CA TRP A 220 0.07 2.88 34.51
C TRP A 220 -0.59 3.89 35.45
N ASN A 221 -1.04 3.47 36.63
CA ASN A 221 -1.57 4.39 37.65
C ASN A 221 -0.52 5.46 38.03
N GLU A 222 0.71 5.02 38.28
CA GLU A 222 1.82 5.91 38.62
C GLU A 222 2.21 6.84 37.46
N LEU A 223 2.15 6.34 36.23
CA LEU A 223 2.51 7.09 35.04
C LEU A 223 1.43 8.09 34.63
N VAL A 224 0.15 7.74 34.73
CA VAL A 224 -0.97 8.65 34.40
C VAL A 224 -1.28 9.60 35.55
N GLY A 225 -1.09 9.18 36.80
CA GLY A 225 -1.50 9.93 37.99
C GLY A 225 -2.99 9.78 38.31
N ALA A 226 -3.62 8.69 37.85
CA ALA A 226 -4.97 8.28 38.19
C ALA A 226 -5.10 6.75 38.05
N SER A 227 -5.99 6.16 38.84
CA SER A 227 -6.21 4.71 38.82
C SER A 227 -6.98 4.29 37.57
N PRO A 228 -6.60 3.20 36.88
CA PRO A 228 -7.43 2.54 35.87
C PRO A 228 -8.82 2.13 36.38
N ASP A 229 -9.02 1.99 37.70
CA ASP A 229 -10.32 1.75 38.33
C ASP A 229 -11.25 2.98 38.33
N SER A 230 -10.73 4.15 37.95
CA SER A 230 -11.49 5.40 37.82
C SER A 230 -11.41 5.93 36.38
N PRO A 231 -12.07 5.29 35.39
CA PRO A 231 -11.91 5.65 33.98
C PRO A 231 -12.21 7.12 33.66
N GLY A 232 -13.20 7.72 34.36
CA GLY A 232 -13.57 9.13 34.23
C GLY A 232 -12.48 10.13 34.64
N GLU A 233 -11.48 9.70 35.43
CA GLU A 233 -10.29 10.50 35.72
C GLU A 233 -9.07 10.05 34.92
N PHE A 234 -8.92 8.73 34.75
CA PHE A 234 -7.78 8.13 34.05
C PHE A 234 -7.68 8.61 32.62
N ILE A 235 -8.76 8.48 31.84
CA ILE A 235 -8.74 8.76 30.40
C ILE A 235 -8.45 10.24 30.12
N PRO A 236 -9.12 11.23 30.76
CA PRO A 236 -8.78 12.64 30.55
C PRO A 236 -7.32 12.96 30.90
N LYS A 237 -6.78 12.39 32.00
CA LYS A 237 -5.38 12.61 32.39
C LYS A 237 -4.40 11.96 31.41
N LEU A 238 -4.72 10.78 30.88
CA LEU A 238 -3.92 10.11 29.85
C LEU A 238 -3.73 11.01 28.62
N PHE A 239 -4.81 11.62 28.12
CA PHE A 239 -4.75 12.51 26.96
C PHE A 239 -4.19 13.90 27.26
N ALA A 240 -4.38 14.42 28.47
CA ALA A 240 -3.84 15.72 28.86
C ALA A 240 -2.33 15.68 29.13
N LYS A 241 -1.79 14.50 29.46
CA LYS A 241 -0.39 14.36 29.85
C LYS A 241 0.55 14.54 28.67
N ASP A 242 1.55 15.40 28.87
CA ASP A 242 2.63 15.69 27.92
C ASP A 242 2.11 15.98 26.49
N GLY A 243 1.06 16.79 26.37
CA GLY A 243 0.49 17.14 25.05
C GLY A 243 -0.12 15.96 24.28
N GLY A 244 -0.51 14.88 24.97
CA GLY A 244 -1.10 13.68 24.38
C GLY A 244 -0.10 12.57 24.04
N TRP A 245 1.21 12.77 24.27
CA TRP A 245 2.21 11.74 23.96
C TRP A 245 2.07 10.47 24.80
N LEU A 246 1.52 10.57 26.02
CA LEU A 246 1.24 9.37 26.81
C LEU A 246 0.10 8.54 26.21
N ALA A 247 -0.89 9.20 25.60
CA ALA A 247 -1.96 8.50 24.89
C ALA A 247 -1.44 7.81 23.62
N ALA A 248 -0.54 8.45 22.85
CA ALA A 248 0.13 7.82 21.72
C ALA A 248 0.91 6.56 22.14
N TYR A 249 1.68 6.66 23.24
CA TYR A 249 2.41 5.50 23.78
C TYR A 249 1.47 4.38 24.26
N PHE A 250 0.33 4.74 24.87
CA PHE A 250 -0.69 3.77 25.27
C PHE A 250 -1.32 3.07 24.06
N ASP A 251 -1.66 3.82 23.01
CA ASP A 251 -2.26 3.29 21.79
C ASP A 251 -1.30 2.33 21.08
N ASP A 252 -0.05 2.75 20.83
CA ASP A 252 0.96 1.89 20.19
C ASP A 252 1.20 0.59 20.96
N LEU A 253 1.30 0.65 22.29
CA LEU A 253 1.40 -0.56 23.11
C LEU A 253 0.12 -1.40 23.11
N SER A 254 -1.05 -0.81 22.91
CA SER A 254 -2.31 -1.56 22.82
C SER A 254 -2.44 -2.34 21.51
N THR A 255 -1.72 -1.92 20.45
CA THR A 255 -1.80 -2.56 19.12
C THR A 255 -0.98 -3.85 18.98
N VAL A 256 0.02 -4.05 19.85
CA VAL A 256 0.93 -5.21 19.77
C VAL A 256 0.42 -6.39 20.59
N SER A 257 0.94 -7.59 20.30
CA SER A 257 0.52 -8.82 20.98
C SER A 257 0.79 -8.77 22.50
N PRO A 258 0.00 -9.50 23.33
CA PRO A 258 0.18 -9.50 24.79
C PRO A 258 1.61 -9.87 25.26
N SER A 259 2.30 -10.73 24.51
CA SER A 259 3.70 -11.07 24.78
C SER A 259 4.63 -9.87 24.57
N GLN A 260 4.44 -9.11 23.49
CA GLN A 260 5.19 -7.88 23.24
C GLN A 260 4.88 -6.82 24.30
N GLN A 261 3.60 -6.63 24.63
CA GLN A 261 3.18 -5.68 25.67
C GLN A 261 3.93 -5.91 26.98
N THR A 262 4.02 -7.17 27.44
CA THR A 262 4.67 -7.53 28.70
C THR A 262 6.11 -7.00 28.82
N HIS A 263 6.88 -7.00 27.74
CA HIS A 263 8.26 -6.50 27.74
C HIS A 263 8.37 -4.98 27.90
N PHE A 264 7.41 -4.22 27.37
CA PHE A 264 7.39 -2.76 27.47
C PHE A 264 6.69 -2.28 28.75
N THR A 265 5.78 -3.08 29.29
CA THR A 265 4.92 -2.69 30.42
C THR A 265 5.40 -3.21 31.77
N GLU A 266 6.55 -3.89 31.83
CA GLU A 266 7.17 -4.24 33.09
C GLU A 266 7.33 -2.97 33.96
N PRO A 267 6.93 -2.98 35.25
CA PRO A 267 6.83 -1.75 36.05
C PRO A 267 8.10 -0.88 36.07
N GLY A 268 9.29 -1.50 36.09
CA GLY A 268 10.57 -0.78 36.03
C GLY A 268 10.93 -0.21 34.66
N ARG A 269 10.35 -0.74 33.58
CA ARG A 269 10.63 -0.34 32.18
C ARG A 269 9.62 0.68 31.66
N LEU A 270 8.33 0.52 31.95
CA LEU A 270 7.25 1.33 31.36
C LEU A 270 7.50 2.84 31.48
N ARG A 271 7.73 3.33 32.70
CA ARG A 271 8.03 4.75 32.94
C ARG A 271 9.29 5.18 32.20
N ARG A 272 10.36 4.40 32.33
CA ARG A 272 11.68 4.73 31.77
C ARG A 272 11.62 4.83 30.25
N PHE A 273 10.98 3.88 29.59
CA PHE A 273 10.81 3.85 28.14
C PHE A 273 9.94 5.00 27.65
N TYR A 274 8.85 5.31 28.36
CA TYR A 274 8.05 6.48 28.06
C TYR A 274 8.84 7.79 28.20
N GLU A 275 9.63 7.94 29.27
CA GLU A 275 10.48 9.12 29.47
C GLU A 275 11.54 9.29 28.37
N MET A 276 12.09 8.19 27.86
CA MET A 276 12.98 8.23 26.71
C MET A 276 12.25 8.63 25.44
N PHE A 277 11.08 8.03 25.16
CA PHE A 277 10.26 8.32 23.99
C PHE A 277 9.78 9.77 23.93
N ARG A 278 9.18 10.29 25.01
CA ARG A 278 8.53 11.62 25.01
C ARG A 278 9.50 12.77 24.73
N GLY A 279 10.77 12.61 25.10
CA GLY A 279 11.80 13.65 25.00
C GLY A 279 11.53 14.89 25.87
N LYS A 280 12.31 15.96 25.67
CA LYS A 280 12.18 17.24 26.40
C LYS A 280 11.48 18.35 25.62
N ASP A 281 11.51 18.28 24.29
CA ASP A 281 11.05 19.34 23.37
C ASP A 281 10.15 18.75 22.27
N SER A 282 8.97 18.24 22.62
CA SER A 282 7.98 17.73 21.66
C SER A 282 6.75 18.64 21.62
N SER A 283 6.35 19.04 20.42
CA SER A 283 5.02 19.61 20.16
C SER A 283 3.93 18.58 20.47
N ASP A 284 2.71 19.02 20.75
CA ASP A 284 1.56 18.15 21.04
C ASP A 284 1.39 17.02 20.00
N ALA A 285 1.08 15.81 20.48
CA ALA A 285 0.94 14.60 19.68
C ALA A 285 -0.20 14.67 18.66
N GLY A 286 -1.18 15.55 18.92
CA GLY A 286 -2.30 15.85 18.02
C GLY A 286 -1.99 16.88 16.92
N THR A 287 -0.78 17.44 16.88
CA THR A 287 -0.42 18.46 15.88
C THR A 287 -0.18 17.81 14.52
N GLY A 288 -0.98 18.17 13.51
CA GLY A 288 -0.85 17.71 12.13
C GLY A 288 -2.10 17.01 11.60
N VAL A 289 -2.03 16.58 10.34
CA VAL A 289 -3.08 15.80 9.65
C VAL A 289 -2.88 14.29 9.84
N PHE A 290 -1.63 13.85 10.06
CA PHE A 290 -1.29 12.44 10.28
C PHE A 290 -0.67 12.22 11.66
N ARG A 291 -0.76 10.98 12.13
CA ARG A 291 -0.04 10.47 13.31
C ARG A 291 1.48 10.67 13.18
N ARG A 292 2.15 10.84 14.32
CA ARG A 292 3.59 11.21 14.40
C ARG A 292 4.46 10.22 15.16
N ASP A 293 3.88 9.09 15.53
CA ASP A 293 4.46 8.03 16.35
C ASP A 293 4.91 6.82 15.52
N THR A 294 4.95 6.92 14.18
CA THR A 294 5.25 5.78 13.31
C THR A 294 6.55 5.05 13.64
N GLY A 295 7.60 5.78 14.05
CA GLY A 295 8.86 5.15 14.47
C GLY A 295 8.72 4.34 15.76
N LEU A 296 7.89 4.78 16.71
CA LEU A 296 7.59 4.03 17.93
C LEU A 296 6.75 2.81 17.57
N PHE A 297 5.69 3.01 16.81
CA PHE A 297 4.79 1.97 16.33
C PHE A 297 5.57 0.82 15.63
N LEU A 298 6.43 1.14 14.66
CA LEU A 298 7.26 0.15 13.96
C LEU A 298 8.22 -0.55 14.91
N LEU A 299 8.83 0.19 15.86
CA LEU A 299 9.73 -0.38 16.85
C LEU A 299 9.01 -1.37 17.76
N VAL A 300 7.90 -1.01 18.39
CA VAL A 300 7.20 -1.91 19.32
C VAL A 300 6.60 -3.12 18.61
N SER A 301 6.22 -2.97 17.33
CA SER A 301 5.65 -4.05 16.52
C SER A 301 6.70 -5.06 16.03
N ARG A 302 7.93 -4.61 15.74
CA ARG A 302 8.97 -5.44 15.10
C ARG A 302 10.16 -5.79 15.98
N LEU A 303 10.24 -5.24 17.19
CA LEU A 303 11.33 -5.55 18.12
C LEU A 303 11.36 -7.05 18.44
N ARG A 304 12.54 -7.66 18.27
CA ARG A 304 12.79 -9.04 18.64
C ARG A 304 13.46 -9.10 20.00
N TRP A 305 13.12 -10.12 20.77
CA TRP A 305 13.67 -10.37 22.09
C TRP A 305 14.47 -11.66 22.08
N GLU A 306 15.62 -11.65 22.76
CA GLU A 306 16.39 -12.85 23.05
C GLU A 306 15.73 -13.63 24.22
N PRO A 307 16.00 -14.94 24.38
CA PRO A 307 15.39 -15.76 25.44
C PRO A 307 15.61 -15.23 26.87
N ASN A 308 16.63 -14.42 27.09
CA ASN A 308 16.93 -13.78 28.38
C ASN A 308 16.09 -12.51 28.65
N GLY A 309 15.25 -12.08 27.70
CA GLY A 309 14.42 -10.87 27.81
C GLY A 309 15.11 -9.57 27.39
N ASP A 310 16.32 -9.64 26.82
CA ASP A 310 17.02 -8.51 26.23
C ASP A 310 16.56 -8.25 24.80
N PRO A 311 16.62 -6.99 24.32
CA PRO A 311 16.39 -6.71 22.91
C PRO A 311 17.49 -7.35 22.07
N TYR A 312 17.10 -7.96 20.95
CA TYR A 312 18.04 -8.46 19.97
C TYR A 312 18.89 -7.31 19.41
N VAL A 313 20.20 -7.53 19.26
CA VAL A 313 21.14 -6.54 18.72
C VAL A 313 21.82 -7.11 17.48
N PRO A 314 21.47 -6.65 16.26
CA PRO A 314 22.15 -7.07 15.04
C PRO A 314 23.64 -6.79 15.13
N GLY A 315 24.46 -7.79 14.79
CA GLY A 315 25.92 -7.75 14.94
C GLY A 315 26.34 -7.80 16.42
N ASN A 316 26.49 -6.63 17.05
CA ASN A 316 26.73 -6.49 18.50
C ASN A 316 26.57 -5.02 18.93
N LEU A 317 26.64 -4.76 20.24
CA LEU A 317 26.50 -3.41 20.79
C LEU A 317 27.58 -2.43 20.30
N GLU A 318 28.82 -2.88 20.06
CA GLU A 318 29.93 -2.02 19.58
C GLU A 318 29.65 -1.43 18.19
N VAL A 319 28.98 -2.18 17.32
CA VAL A 319 28.53 -1.65 16.01
C VAL A 319 27.60 -0.47 16.22
N TRP A 320 26.59 -0.62 17.08
CA TRP A 320 25.60 0.44 17.33
C TRP A 320 26.19 1.66 18.01
N LYS A 321 27.21 1.51 18.87
CA LYS A 321 27.98 2.65 19.38
C LYS A 321 28.59 3.49 18.27
N LYS A 322 29.09 2.85 17.20
CA LYS A 322 29.66 3.53 16.03
C LYS A 322 28.56 4.15 15.17
N VAL A 323 27.47 3.44 14.90
CA VAL A 323 26.33 3.93 14.10
C VAL A 323 25.77 5.23 14.69
N PHE A 324 25.52 5.28 15.99
CA PHE A 324 25.00 6.49 16.64
C PHE A 324 25.98 7.66 16.70
N ARG A 325 27.28 7.41 16.49
CA ARG A 325 28.32 8.47 16.43
C ARG A 325 28.54 9.01 15.03
N GLN A 326 27.92 8.44 14.00
CA GLN A 326 28.02 8.96 12.63
C GLN A 326 27.42 10.36 12.53
N ASN A 327 27.90 11.13 11.56
CA ASN A 327 27.40 12.49 11.33
C ASN A 327 25.91 12.46 10.97
N THR A 328 25.16 13.34 11.60
CA THR A 328 23.72 13.49 11.38
C THR A 328 23.29 14.93 11.60
N GLU A 329 22.29 15.35 10.84
CA GLU A 329 21.72 16.69 10.92
C GLU A 329 20.79 16.83 12.14
N PHE A 330 20.24 15.70 12.63
CA PHE A 330 19.29 15.68 13.74
C PHE A 330 20.00 15.80 15.10
N LYS A 331 19.73 16.90 15.81
CA LYS A 331 20.30 17.18 17.13
C LYS A 331 20.08 16.05 18.14
N ILE A 332 18.88 15.47 18.19
CA ILE A 332 18.54 14.40 19.12
C ILE A 332 19.43 13.16 18.93
N ILE A 333 19.69 12.78 17.68
CA ILE A 333 20.55 11.64 17.35
C ILE A 333 22.00 11.94 17.77
N ARG A 334 22.49 13.16 17.53
CA ARG A 334 23.83 13.58 18.01
C ARG A 334 23.96 13.51 19.53
N ASP A 335 22.95 13.98 20.26
CA ASP A 335 22.97 14.01 21.73
C ASP A 335 22.93 12.60 22.34
N VAL A 336 22.19 11.67 21.72
CA VAL A 336 22.22 10.25 22.05
C VAL A 336 23.58 9.63 21.70
N GLY A 337 24.13 9.95 20.52
CA GLY A 337 25.43 9.47 20.05
C GLY A 337 26.61 9.83 20.96
N ARG A 338 26.59 11.01 21.60
CA ARG A 338 27.60 11.39 22.62
C ARG A 338 27.60 10.45 23.82
N ARG A 339 26.43 9.93 24.21
CA ARG A 339 26.27 8.99 25.34
C ARG A 339 26.59 7.54 24.95
N ALA A 340 26.49 7.20 23.67
CA ALA A 340 26.69 5.85 23.15
C ALA A 340 28.04 5.21 23.51
N ALA A 341 29.06 6.03 23.79
CA ALA A 341 30.36 5.56 24.28
C ALA A 341 30.30 4.65 25.51
N HIS A 342 29.37 4.95 26.40
CA HIS A 342 29.29 4.34 27.72
C HIS A 342 28.26 3.21 27.77
N TRP A 343 27.69 2.80 26.63
CA TRP A 343 26.75 1.68 26.62
C TRP A 343 27.47 0.37 26.92
N ASP A 344 26.91 -0.42 27.82
CA ASP A 344 27.41 -1.72 28.25
C ASP A 344 26.31 -2.79 28.24
N HIS A 345 25.06 -2.41 27.93
CA HIS A 345 23.91 -3.30 27.92
C HIS A 345 22.98 -3.05 26.71
N PRO A 346 22.45 -4.11 26.04
CA PRO A 346 21.43 -4.00 25.00
C PRO A 346 20.23 -3.09 25.32
N GLY A 347 19.77 -3.03 26.57
CA GLY A 347 18.65 -2.15 26.96
C GLY A 347 18.90 -0.67 26.69
N GLN A 348 20.15 -0.20 26.78
CA GLN A 348 20.50 1.19 26.49
C GLN A 348 20.38 1.52 24.99
N LEU A 349 20.56 0.53 24.11
CA LEU A 349 20.27 0.70 22.68
C LEU A 349 18.76 0.86 22.45
N LEU A 350 17.93 0.06 23.10
CA LEU A 350 16.48 0.21 22.99
C LEU A 350 16.01 1.59 23.49
N GLU A 351 16.54 2.07 24.60
CA GLU A 351 16.27 3.43 25.09
C GLU A 351 16.70 4.51 24.09
N ALA A 352 17.85 4.32 23.43
CA ALA A 352 18.33 5.22 22.39
C ALA A 352 17.41 5.24 21.17
N LEU A 353 16.90 4.07 20.74
CA LEU A 353 15.94 3.94 19.64
C LEU A 353 14.61 4.60 19.98
N LEU A 354 14.08 4.38 21.19
CA LEU A 354 12.89 5.06 21.70
C LEU A 354 13.04 6.59 21.69
N ALA A 355 14.21 7.09 22.10
CA ALA A 355 14.49 8.53 22.14
C ALA A 355 14.52 9.21 20.77
N ILE A 356 14.74 8.45 19.70
CA ILE A 356 14.78 8.96 18.32
C ILE A 356 13.56 8.54 17.50
N ALA A 357 12.60 7.84 18.11
CA ALA A 357 11.41 7.31 17.42
C ALA A 357 10.50 8.39 16.82
N GLN A 358 10.58 9.62 17.34
CA GLN A 358 9.85 10.78 16.81
C GLN A 358 10.65 11.57 15.75
N ALA A 359 11.88 11.15 15.41
CA ALA A 359 12.69 11.87 14.43
C ALA A 359 12.11 11.68 13.01
N PRO A 360 11.84 12.78 12.26
CA PRO A 360 11.25 12.70 10.93
C PRO A 360 12.32 12.35 9.89
N THR A 361 12.83 11.12 9.93
CA THR A 361 13.86 10.61 9.02
C THR A 361 13.48 9.25 8.48
N GLU A 362 13.80 9.02 7.21
CA GLU A 362 13.62 7.74 6.52
C GLU A 362 14.90 6.91 6.50
N THR A 363 16.04 7.50 6.91
CA THR A 363 17.38 6.91 6.77
C THR A 363 18.25 7.09 8.02
N GLY A 364 17.70 6.83 9.21
CA GLY A 364 18.39 6.98 10.50
C GLY A 364 18.71 5.65 11.21
N PRO A 365 19.35 5.70 12.40
CA PRO A 365 19.70 4.51 13.17
C PRO A 365 18.51 3.62 13.50
N LEU A 366 17.31 4.19 13.68
CA LEU A 366 16.09 3.41 13.89
C LEU A 366 15.73 2.58 12.66
N GLN A 367 15.70 3.20 11.48
CA GLN A 367 15.39 2.49 10.23
C GLN A 367 16.46 1.43 9.92
N SER A 368 17.75 1.75 10.12
CA SER A 368 18.83 0.77 10.04
C SER A 368 18.61 -0.40 11.01
N TYR A 369 18.20 -0.14 12.25
CA TYR A 369 17.96 -1.20 13.24
C TYR A 369 16.83 -2.13 12.82
N LEU A 370 15.72 -1.57 12.35
CA LEU A 370 14.57 -2.35 11.89
C LEU A 370 14.94 -3.24 10.70
N MET A 371 15.59 -2.68 9.67
CA MET A 371 16.02 -3.44 8.48
C MET A 371 17.03 -4.54 8.86
N LEU A 372 18.07 -4.22 9.62
CA LEU A 372 19.12 -5.20 9.97
C LEU A 372 18.59 -6.29 10.90
N SER A 373 17.63 -5.94 11.77
CA SER A 373 16.93 -6.93 12.61
C SER A 373 16.07 -7.88 11.79
N GLU A 374 15.47 -7.43 10.68
CA GLU A 374 14.75 -8.30 9.75
C GLU A 374 15.70 -9.18 8.92
N ILE A 375 16.82 -8.64 8.44
CA ILE A 375 17.79 -9.45 7.68
C ILE A 375 18.30 -10.64 8.51
N ASP A 376 18.56 -10.43 9.80
CA ASP A 376 18.85 -11.50 10.76
C ASP A 376 17.59 -12.26 11.24
N GLY A 377 16.42 -11.63 11.08
CA GLY A 377 15.05 -12.13 11.27
C GLY A 377 14.89 -13.59 10.92
N ARG A 378 15.24 -13.87 9.66
CA ARG A 378 14.97 -15.12 8.94
C ARG A 378 16.18 -16.03 8.83
N ARG A 379 17.29 -15.68 9.48
CA ARG A 379 18.52 -16.47 9.53
C ARG A 379 18.54 -17.31 10.81
N SER A 380 19.03 -18.55 10.70
CA SER A 380 19.39 -19.34 11.88
C SER A 380 20.46 -18.60 12.70
N PRO A 381 20.51 -18.75 14.05
CA PRO A 381 21.47 -18.02 14.88
C PRO A 381 22.93 -18.08 14.42
N GLN A 382 23.36 -19.22 13.84
CA GLN A 382 24.72 -19.44 13.34
C GLN A 382 25.01 -18.77 11.99
N ARG A 383 23.98 -18.33 11.27
CA ARG A 383 24.06 -17.67 9.95
C ARG A 383 23.72 -16.17 10.02
N ARG A 384 23.46 -15.64 11.22
CA ARG A 384 23.26 -14.20 11.43
C ARG A 384 24.52 -13.43 10.98
N LEU A 385 24.33 -12.20 10.54
CA LEU A 385 25.38 -11.37 9.96
C LEU A 385 26.50 -11.09 10.96
N SER A 386 27.72 -11.07 10.45
CA SER A 386 28.89 -10.64 11.21
C SER A 386 28.79 -9.16 11.62
N PRO A 387 29.40 -8.75 12.76
CA PRO A 387 29.46 -7.34 13.15
C PRO A 387 30.03 -6.42 12.07
N GLU A 388 30.98 -6.91 11.28
CA GLU A 388 31.60 -6.19 10.17
C GLU A 388 30.59 -5.90 9.05
N THR A 389 29.80 -6.89 8.63
CA THR A 389 28.75 -6.71 7.62
C THR A 389 27.63 -5.80 8.12
N VAL A 390 27.21 -5.93 9.38
CA VAL A 390 26.21 -5.04 9.98
C VAL A 390 26.71 -3.60 10.00
N ALA A 391 27.98 -3.38 10.36
CA ALA A 391 28.58 -2.04 10.32
C ALA A 391 28.66 -1.48 8.90
N LEU A 392 28.99 -2.32 7.91
CA LEU A 392 29.03 -1.94 6.49
C LEU A 392 27.64 -1.52 6.00
N LEU A 393 26.62 -2.35 6.23
CA LEU A 393 25.24 -2.05 5.84
C LEU A 393 24.74 -0.77 6.52
N ALA A 394 24.92 -0.64 7.84
CA ALA A 394 24.48 0.52 8.60
C ALA A 394 25.17 1.81 8.12
N GLY A 395 26.49 1.77 7.86
CA GLY A 395 27.25 2.94 7.38
C GLY A 395 26.90 3.38 5.95
N LYS A 396 26.24 2.52 5.18
CA LYS A 396 25.81 2.78 3.80
C LYS A 396 24.28 2.87 3.66
N TYR A 397 23.54 2.86 4.76
CA TYR A 397 22.09 2.76 4.78
C TYR A 397 21.39 3.89 4.02
N SER A 398 21.80 5.15 4.22
CA SER A 398 21.17 6.29 3.55
C SER A 398 21.31 6.29 2.03
N GLU A 399 22.27 5.53 1.51
CA GLU A 399 22.55 5.41 0.08
C GLU A 399 21.77 4.24 -0.51
N PHE A 400 21.82 3.06 0.11
CA PHE A 400 21.34 1.79 -0.48
C PHE A 400 20.19 1.10 0.27
N SER A 401 19.51 1.73 1.24
CA SER A 401 18.48 1.10 2.08
C SER A 401 17.44 0.28 1.31
N ASP A 402 16.92 0.80 0.19
CA ASP A 402 15.91 0.08 -0.60
C ASP A 402 16.43 -1.17 -1.31
N GLN A 403 17.75 -1.25 -1.51
CA GLN A 403 18.40 -2.45 -2.05
C GLN A 403 18.49 -3.56 -0.99
N TYR A 404 18.50 -3.23 0.29
CA TYR A 404 18.74 -4.20 1.38
C TYR A 404 17.58 -5.18 1.56
N LEU A 405 16.40 -4.87 1.01
CA LEU A 405 15.24 -5.76 0.96
C LEU A 405 15.56 -7.11 0.31
N VAL A 406 16.53 -7.17 -0.60
CA VAL A 406 16.98 -8.45 -1.18
C VAL A 406 17.59 -9.37 -0.12
N PHE A 407 18.27 -8.84 0.90
CA PHE A 407 18.94 -9.64 1.92
C PHE A 407 17.99 -10.12 3.03
N SER A 408 16.86 -9.43 3.23
CA SER A 408 15.78 -9.89 4.11
C SER A 408 14.85 -10.87 3.41
N GLU A 409 14.66 -10.73 2.09
CA GLU A 409 13.92 -11.68 1.28
C GLU A 409 14.68 -13.00 1.09
N PHE A 410 16.00 -12.95 0.85
CA PHE A 410 16.85 -14.12 0.60
C PHE A 410 17.91 -14.30 1.71
N PRO A 411 17.56 -14.91 2.86
CA PRO A 411 18.46 -15.06 4.00
C PRO A 411 19.66 -16.00 3.73
N ASP A 412 19.65 -16.76 2.63
CA ASP A 412 20.78 -17.60 2.21
C ASP A 412 21.96 -16.80 1.63
N LEU A 413 21.78 -15.51 1.32
CA LEU A 413 22.88 -14.64 0.89
C LEU A 413 23.79 -14.31 2.08
N ASP A 414 25.04 -14.76 2.06
CA ASP A 414 25.99 -14.61 3.17
C ASP A 414 26.65 -13.23 3.25
N ASP A 415 27.52 -13.05 4.25
CA ASP A 415 28.32 -11.84 4.44
C ASP A 415 29.13 -11.45 3.19
N ALA A 416 29.68 -12.44 2.47
CA ALA A 416 30.50 -12.20 1.28
C ALA A 416 29.67 -11.70 0.10
N SER A 417 28.48 -12.28 -0.10
CA SER A 417 27.50 -11.87 -1.10
C SER A 417 27.00 -10.44 -0.88
N ILE A 418 26.75 -10.06 0.38
CA ILE A 418 26.36 -8.70 0.77
C ILE A 418 27.51 -7.72 0.50
N ALA A 419 28.72 -8.03 0.96
CA ALA A 419 29.88 -7.17 0.78
C ALA A 419 30.21 -6.97 -0.71
N ALA A 420 30.15 -8.03 -1.51
CA ALA A 420 30.38 -7.98 -2.96
C ALA A 420 29.35 -7.07 -3.66
N PHE A 421 28.07 -7.17 -3.30
CA PHE A 421 27.02 -6.29 -3.84
C PHE A 421 27.31 -4.82 -3.55
N LEU A 422 27.62 -4.45 -2.30
CA LEU A 422 27.88 -3.07 -1.93
C LEU A 422 29.15 -2.51 -2.55
N GLN A 423 30.17 -3.36 -2.71
CA GLN A 423 31.40 -2.99 -3.43
C GLN A 423 31.11 -2.68 -4.90
N VAL A 424 30.34 -3.55 -5.58
CA VAL A 424 29.94 -3.33 -6.98
C VAL A 424 29.07 -2.08 -7.10
N ALA A 425 28.06 -1.91 -6.24
CA ALA A 425 27.19 -0.74 -6.26
C ALA A 425 27.99 0.57 -6.08
N THR A 426 28.90 0.61 -5.11
CA THR A 426 29.79 1.77 -4.89
C THR A 426 30.71 2.02 -6.10
N SER A 427 31.23 0.96 -6.73
CA SER A 427 32.07 1.10 -7.93
C SER A 427 31.30 1.65 -9.13
N LEU A 428 30.04 1.25 -9.29
CA LEU A 428 29.18 1.73 -10.37
C LEU A 428 28.83 3.22 -10.16
N ASP A 429 28.52 3.61 -8.93
CA ASP A 429 28.22 5.01 -8.58
C ASP A 429 29.40 5.96 -8.89
N GLY A 430 30.62 5.47 -8.68
CA GLY A 430 31.88 6.18 -8.96
C GLY A 430 32.24 6.37 -10.44
N ILE A 431 31.47 5.83 -11.40
CA ILE A 431 31.75 5.99 -12.83
C ILE A 431 31.50 7.46 -13.25
N SER A 432 32.56 8.16 -13.66
CA SER A 432 32.48 9.60 -13.97
C SER A 432 31.68 9.94 -15.24
N LYS A 433 31.63 9.05 -16.23
CA LYS A 433 30.86 9.25 -17.47
C LYS A 433 29.40 8.91 -17.22
N SER A 434 28.53 9.94 -17.14
CA SER A 434 27.11 9.76 -16.78
C SER A 434 26.38 8.74 -17.65
N THR A 435 26.59 8.75 -18.98
CA THR A 435 25.96 7.79 -19.90
C THR A 435 26.43 6.34 -19.67
N LEU A 436 27.71 6.11 -19.38
CA LEU A 436 28.20 4.78 -19.02
C LEU A 436 27.65 4.36 -17.66
N ARG A 437 27.63 5.27 -16.68
CA ARG A 437 27.09 5.03 -15.34
C ARG A 437 25.63 4.61 -15.38
N GLY A 438 24.77 5.36 -16.07
CA GLY A 438 23.35 5.04 -16.20
C GLY A 438 23.10 3.69 -16.88
N ASN A 439 23.84 3.40 -17.95
CA ASN A 439 23.75 2.09 -18.62
C ASN A 439 24.27 0.94 -17.74
N ALA A 440 25.36 1.15 -17.01
CA ALA A 440 25.93 0.14 -16.13
C ALA A 440 25.02 -0.14 -14.94
N PHE A 441 24.50 0.92 -14.32
CA PHE A 441 23.53 0.83 -13.23
C PHE A 441 22.24 0.13 -13.69
N GLY A 442 21.67 0.52 -14.84
CA GLY A 442 20.46 -0.12 -15.37
C GLY A 442 20.64 -1.59 -15.72
N THR A 443 21.76 -1.95 -16.38
CA THR A 443 22.06 -3.36 -16.71
C THR A 443 22.27 -4.20 -15.45
N PHE A 444 22.96 -3.65 -14.44
CA PHE A 444 23.20 -4.29 -13.16
C PHE A 444 21.89 -4.53 -12.40
N GLN A 445 21.07 -3.50 -12.22
CA GLN A 445 19.77 -3.60 -11.55
C GLN A 445 18.83 -4.56 -12.26
N ALA A 446 18.80 -4.55 -13.59
CA ALA A 446 17.97 -5.46 -14.36
C ALA A 446 18.42 -6.92 -14.18
N SER A 447 19.73 -7.17 -14.11
CA SER A 447 20.29 -8.50 -13.84
C SER A 447 19.95 -8.99 -12.43
N VAL A 448 20.05 -8.10 -11.42
CA VAL A 448 19.64 -8.38 -10.04
C VAL A 448 18.14 -8.64 -9.95
N GLY A 449 17.31 -7.84 -10.62
CA GLY A 449 15.85 -8.03 -10.64
C GLY A 449 15.43 -9.35 -11.30
N LEU A 450 16.05 -9.73 -12.41
CA LEU A 450 15.82 -11.04 -13.05
C LEU A 450 16.26 -12.19 -12.12
N TRP A 451 17.40 -12.07 -11.45
CA TRP A 451 17.84 -13.04 -10.44
C TRP A 451 16.78 -13.20 -9.34
N GLN A 452 16.26 -12.10 -8.80
CA GLN A 452 15.23 -12.13 -7.76
C GLN A 452 13.94 -12.80 -8.25
N ILE A 453 13.50 -12.50 -9.48
CA ILE A 453 12.31 -13.12 -10.07
C ILE A 453 12.48 -14.64 -10.14
N LEU A 454 13.60 -15.12 -10.68
CA LEU A 454 13.86 -16.55 -10.81
C LEU A 454 14.03 -17.24 -9.44
N ALA A 455 14.67 -16.57 -8.48
CA ALA A 455 14.79 -17.06 -7.11
C ALA A 455 13.41 -17.18 -6.41
N ARG A 456 12.52 -16.18 -6.53
CA ARG A 456 11.16 -16.25 -5.95
C ARG A 456 10.31 -17.37 -6.54
N GLN A 457 10.46 -17.63 -7.84
CA GLN A 457 9.72 -18.69 -8.53
C GLN A 457 10.28 -20.10 -8.24
N GLY A 458 11.46 -20.20 -7.63
CA GLY A 458 12.14 -21.47 -7.37
C GLY A 458 12.88 -22.02 -8.58
N GLU A 459 13.01 -21.24 -9.66
CA GLU A 459 13.80 -21.58 -10.85
C GLU A 459 15.29 -21.66 -10.51
N ILE A 460 15.76 -20.82 -9.58
CA ILE A 460 17.09 -20.96 -8.98
C ILE A 460 16.95 -21.86 -7.75
N PRO A 461 17.59 -23.06 -7.71
CA PRO A 461 17.54 -23.92 -6.55
C PRO A 461 18.09 -23.21 -5.30
N GLY A 462 17.47 -23.43 -4.14
CA GLY A 462 17.87 -22.78 -2.89
C GLY A 462 19.36 -22.89 -2.56
N ALA A 463 19.96 -24.07 -2.78
CA ALA A 463 21.39 -24.30 -2.58
C ALA A 463 22.31 -23.50 -3.52
N ALA A 464 21.81 -23.01 -4.65
CA ALA A 464 22.55 -22.24 -5.64
C ALA A 464 22.35 -20.72 -5.50
N LEU A 465 21.50 -20.26 -4.58
CA LEU A 465 21.17 -18.83 -4.45
C LEU A 465 22.43 -17.98 -4.19
N ASN A 466 23.23 -18.33 -3.18
CA ASN A 466 24.42 -17.56 -2.82
C ASN A 466 25.48 -17.53 -3.94
N ASP A 467 25.79 -18.69 -4.53
CA ASP A 467 26.82 -18.79 -5.57
C ASP A 467 26.40 -18.10 -6.87
N SER A 468 25.14 -18.29 -7.28
CA SER A 468 24.61 -17.64 -8.50
C SER A 468 24.53 -16.12 -8.34
N TRP A 469 24.16 -15.63 -7.16
CA TRP A 469 24.19 -14.20 -6.84
C TRP A 469 25.58 -13.60 -7.05
N GLN A 470 26.61 -14.21 -6.47
CA GLN A 470 27.99 -13.72 -6.59
C GLN A 470 28.46 -13.68 -8.05
N LYS A 471 28.11 -14.68 -8.85
CA LYS A 471 28.49 -14.76 -10.26
C LYS A 471 27.70 -13.82 -11.17
N VAL A 472 26.46 -13.47 -10.81
CA VAL A 472 25.65 -12.46 -11.50
C VAL A 472 26.14 -11.04 -11.17
N VAL A 473 26.50 -10.78 -9.92
CA VAL A 473 26.94 -9.46 -9.44
C VAL A 473 28.40 -9.15 -9.81
N GLY A 474 29.30 -10.13 -9.64
CA GLY A 474 30.74 -9.97 -9.79
C GLY A 474 31.23 -9.34 -11.11
N PRO A 475 30.69 -9.68 -12.30
CA PRO A 475 31.12 -9.12 -13.58
C PRO A 475 31.08 -7.58 -13.65
N PHE A 476 30.20 -6.93 -12.87
CA PHE A 476 30.03 -5.48 -12.90
C PHE A 476 31.09 -4.70 -12.11
N GLY A 477 31.87 -5.36 -11.24
CA GLY A 477 32.86 -4.71 -10.38
C GLY A 477 34.08 -4.11 -11.09
N LYS A 478 34.24 -4.34 -12.41
CA LYS A 478 35.39 -3.86 -13.20
C LYS A 478 34.98 -3.09 -14.47
N VAL A 479 33.75 -2.57 -14.52
CA VAL A 479 33.24 -1.87 -15.70
C VAL A 479 33.84 -0.46 -15.79
N ALA A 480 34.69 -0.23 -16.80
CA ALA A 480 35.27 1.09 -17.11
C ALA A 480 34.96 1.57 -18.54
N SER A 481 34.31 0.74 -19.36
CA SER A 481 33.97 1.02 -20.76
C SER A 481 32.68 0.33 -21.17
N SER A 482 32.03 0.82 -22.25
CA SER A 482 30.79 0.23 -22.75
C SER A 482 30.98 -1.21 -23.28
N THR A 483 32.17 -1.54 -23.81
CA THR A 483 32.48 -2.92 -24.22
C THR A 483 32.52 -3.86 -23.02
N GLN A 484 33.22 -3.46 -21.94
CA GLN A 484 33.22 -4.24 -20.70
C GLN A 484 31.83 -4.35 -20.08
N LEU A 485 31.01 -3.31 -20.18
CA LEU A 485 29.63 -3.35 -19.72
C LEU A 485 28.79 -4.37 -20.51
N PHE A 486 28.90 -4.38 -21.85
CA PHE A 486 28.20 -5.37 -22.67
C PHE A 486 28.63 -6.80 -22.30
N ASP A 487 29.93 -7.03 -22.10
CA ASP A 487 30.46 -8.33 -21.69
C ASP A 487 30.02 -8.73 -20.27
N ALA A 488 29.94 -7.78 -19.33
CA ALA A 488 29.43 -8.02 -17.98
C ALA A 488 27.95 -8.42 -18.00
N GLY A 489 27.10 -7.66 -18.71
CA GLY A 489 25.68 -7.98 -18.84
C GLY A 489 25.43 -9.33 -19.52
N ARG A 490 26.20 -9.64 -20.57
CA ARG A 490 26.16 -10.96 -21.21
C ARG A 490 26.57 -12.09 -20.27
N THR A 491 27.60 -11.87 -19.46
CA THR A 491 28.09 -12.88 -18.51
C THR A 491 27.06 -13.16 -17.43
N ALA A 492 26.46 -12.11 -16.86
CA ALA A 492 25.37 -12.22 -15.89
C ALA A 492 24.16 -12.98 -16.48
N LEU A 493 23.74 -12.65 -17.70
CA LEU A 493 22.64 -13.32 -18.40
C LEU A 493 22.91 -14.82 -18.62
N LYS A 494 24.14 -15.18 -19.03
CA LYS A 494 24.54 -16.58 -19.18
C LYS A 494 24.49 -17.33 -17.86
N GLU A 495 24.94 -16.72 -16.77
CA GLU A 495 24.89 -17.35 -15.45
C GLU A 495 23.46 -17.58 -14.97
N LEU A 496 22.56 -16.61 -15.19
CA LEU A 496 21.14 -16.73 -14.85
C LEU A 496 20.52 -17.95 -15.57
N LEU A 497 20.74 -18.05 -16.87
CA LEU A 497 20.21 -19.15 -17.68
C LEU A 497 20.82 -20.49 -17.31
N LEU A 498 22.14 -20.54 -17.08
CA LEU A 498 22.83 -21.75 -16.65
C LEU A 498 22.30 -22.25 -15.31
N THR A 499 22.14 -21.35 -14.33
CA THR A 499 21.69 -21.71 -12.99
C THR A 499 20.24 -22.17 -12.99
N ALA A 500 19.37 -21.46 -13.73
CA ALA A 500 17.94 -21.76 -13.75
C ALA A 500 17.59 -23.00 -14.60
N SER A 501 18.21 -23.16 -15.78
CA SER A 501 17.86 -24.23 -16.72
C SER A 501 18.77 -25.46 -16.65
N GLY A 502 19.94 -25.35 -16.03
CA GLY A 502 21.00 -26.36 -16.08
C GLY A 502 21.65 -26.55 -17.46
N LYS A 503 21.26 -25.74 -18.46
CA LYS A 503 21.74 -25.83 -19.85
C LYS A 503 22.68 -24.67 -20.19
N THR A 504 23.65 -24.96 -21.04
CA THR A 504 24.64 -23.99 -21.57
C THR A 504 24.32 -23.49 -22.98
N ASP A 505 23.17 -23.88 -23.54
CA ASP A 505 22.79 -23.59 -24.93
C ASP A 505 22.74 -22.08 -25.23
N PRO A 506 22.95 -21.65 -26.49
CA PRO A 506 22.94 -20.25 -26.85
C PRO A 506 21.63 -19.60 -26.42
N VAL A 507 21.76 -18.50 -25.69
CA VAL A 507 20.67 -17.71 -25.13
C VAL A 507 19.63 -17.45 -26.22
N LEU A 508 18.42 -17.94 -25.98
CA LEU A 508 17.21 -17.59 -26.72
C LEU A 508 16.39 -16.68 -25.80
N GLN A 509 16.01 -15.51 -26.27
CA GLN A 509 15.08 -14.62 -25.57
C GLN A 509 13.85 -15.39 -25.06
N ASP A 510 13.33 -16.31 -25.89
CA ASP A 510 12.23 -17.19 -25.53
C ASP A 510 12.53 -18.12 -24.35
N ALA A 511 13.76 -18.59 -24.19
CA ALA A 511 14.12 -19.43 -23.04
C ALA A 511 14.01 -18.63 -21.74
N LEU A 512 14.48 -17.38 -21.73
CA LEU A 512 14.33 -16.50 -20.57
C LEU A 512 12.87 -16.11 -20.33
N ILE A 513 12.10 -15.78 -21.38
CA ILE A 513 10.67 -15.48 -21.25
C ILE A 513 9.91 -16.68 -20.66
N ASN A 514 10.24 -17.90 -21.07
CA ASN A 514 9.64 -19.11 -20.50
C ASN A 514 9.98 -19.25 -19.01
N LEU A 515 11.23 -19.04 -18.59
CA LEU A 515 11.58 -19.06 -17.16
C LEU A 515 10.87 -17.95 -16.36
N LEU A 516 10.69 -16.77 -16.95
CA LEU A 516 9.94 -15.67 -16.31
C LEU A 516 8.44 -15.97 -16.23
N ALA A 517 7.90 -16.71 -17.18
CA ALA A 517 6.49 -17.08 -17.20
C ALA A 517 6.14 -18.06 -16.07
N GLY A 518 7.07 -18.90 -15.65
CA GLY A 518 6.92 -19.80 -14.50
C GLY A 518 7.57 -21.17 -14.72
N PRO A 519 7.56 -22.03 -13.68
CA PRO A 519 8.10 -23.38 -13.79
C PRO A 519 7.28 -24.26 -14.72
N PRO A 520 7.95 -25.14 -15.49
CA PRO A 520 7.28 -26.05 -16.41
C PRO A 520 6.42 -27.06 -15.65
N GLN A 521 5.17 -27.20 -16.06
CA GLN A 521 4.23 -28.16 -15.49
C GLN A 521 3.51 -28.95 -16.60
N SER A 522 3.16 -30.21 -16.31
CA SER A 522 2.51 -31.10 -17.27
C SER A 522 0.99 -30.91 -17.36
N ALA A 523 0.37 -30.28 -16.36
CA ALA A 523 -1.07 -30.06 -16.34
C ALA A 523 -1.51 -29.10 -17.46
N PRO A 524 -2.59 -29.40 -18.21
CA PRO A 524 -3.04 -28.57 -19.33
C PRO A 524 -3.34 -27.11 -18.95
N ASP A 525 -3.96 -26.87 -17.79
CA ASP A 525 -4.22 -25.52 -17.28
C ASP A 525 -2.93 -24.76 -17.01
N ALA A 526 -1.93 -25.44 -16.44
CA ALA A 526 -0.64 -24.83 -16.14
C ALA A 526 0.11 -24.48 -17.43
N GLN A 527 0.08 -25.33 -18.45
CA GLN A 527 0.65 -25.03 -19.77
C GLN A 527 -0.02 -23.81 -20.42
N ARG A 528 -1.37 -23.77 -20.41
CA ARG A 528 -2.12 -22.61 -20.93
C ARG A 528 -1.79 -21.32 -20.18
N MET A 529 -1.68 -21.39 -18.86
CA MET A 529 -1.34 -20.23 -18.04
C MET A 529 0.10 -19.77 -18.26
N HIS A 530 1.03 -20.70 -18.40
CA HIS A 530 2.42 -20.42 -18.75
C HIS A 530 2.49 -19.69 -20.10
N ASP A 531 1.82 -20.22 -21.12
CA ASP A 531 1.76 -19.62 -22.46
C ASP A 531 1.13 -18.22 -22.43
N LEU A 532 0.05 -18.04 -21.65
CA LEU A 532 -0.60 -16.74 -21.47
C LEU A 532 0.38 -15.69 -20.91
N ILE A 533 1.11 -16.03 -19.84
CA ILE A 533 2.06 -15.11 -19.21
C ILE A 533 3.27 -14.86 -20.11
N ALA A 534 3.81 -15.90 -20.76
CA ALA A 534 4.89 -15.76 -21.73
C ALA A 534 4.51 -14.82 -22.88
N ASN A 535 3.29 -14.96 -23.40
CA ASN A 535 2.78 -14.09 -24.47
C ASN A 535 2.56 -12.64 -24.01
N ARG A 536 2.11 -12.40 -22.78
CA ARG A 536 2.03 -11.04 -22.22
C ARG A 536 3.41 -10.40 -22.13
N ILE A 537 4.42 -11.15 -21.65
CA ILE A 537 5.79 -10.66 -21.61
C ILE A 537 6.28 -10.28 -23.01
N ARG A 538 6.06 -11.15 -24.01
CA ARG A 538 6.39 -10.85 -25.42
C ARG A 538 5.71 -9.57 -25.91
N SER A 539 4.40 -9.42 -25.66
CA SER A 539 3.61 -8.25 -26.05
C SER A 539 4.23 -6.95 -25.53
N VAL A 540 4.63 -6.91 -24.24
CA VAL A 540 5.28 -5.72 -23.67
C VAL A 540 6.61 -5.42 -24.36
N LEU A 541 7.46 -6.43 -24.63
CA LEU A 541 8.74 -6.19 -25.32
C LEU A 541 8.54 -5.66 -26.74
N ASP A 542 7.56 -6.21 -27.47
CA ASP A 542 7.22 -5.84 -28.84
C ASP A 542 6.64 -4.41 -28.90
N GLU A 543 5.72 -4.08 -28.00
CA GLU A 543 5.07 -2.77 -27.94
C GLU A 543 6.03 -1.66 -27.47
N GLN A 544 6.99 -2.00 -26.61
CA GLN A 544 8.13 -1.14 -26.27
C GLN A 544 9.20 -1.06 -27.38
N ARG A 545 9.05 -1.86 -28.46
CA ARG A 545 9.99 -1.96 -29.59
C ARG A 545 11.43 -2.18 -29.10
N LEU A 546 11.61 -3.17 -28.24
CA LEU A 546 12.91 -3.55 -27.70
C LEU A 546 13.62 -4.52 -28.66
N VAL A 547 14.92 -4.35 -28.82
CA VAL A 547 15.72 -5.24 -29.69
C VAL A 547 15.85 -6.60 -29.02
N SER A 548 15.65 -7.68 -29.77
CA SER A 548 15.73 -9.02 -29.17
C SER A 548 17.12 -9.34 -28.58
N LEU A 549 17.16 -10.10 -27.48
CA LEU A 549 18.42 -10.59 -26.91
C LEU A 549 19.23 -11.41 -27.93
N ASP A 550 18.54 -12.17 -28.79
CA ASP A 550 19.16 -13.03 -29.81
C ASP A 550 19.91 -12.18 -30.84
N THR A 551 19.27 -11.11 -31.32
CA THR A 551 19.88 -10.12 -32.22
C THR A 551 21.09 -9.46 -31.58
N LEU A 552 20.97 -9.01 -30.32
CA LEU A 552 22.05 -8.32 -29.60
C LEU A 552 23.27 -9.23 -29.38
N LEU A 553 23.04 -10.48 -28.97
CA LEU A 553 24.11 -11.44 -28.71
C LEU A 553 24.76 -11.94 -30.01
N ALA A 554 23.97 -12.21 -31.05
CA ALA A 554 24.48 -12.58 -32.36
C ALA A 554 25.32 -11.46 -32.99
N LEU A 555 24.88 -10.20 -32.89
CA LEU A 555 25.69 -9.04 -33.30
C LEU A 555 26.99 -8.95 -32.49
N GLY A 556 26.90 -9.12 -31.17
CA GLY A 556 28.06 -9.05 -30.28
C GLY A 556 29.10 -10.15 -30.55
N ASP A 557 28.64 -11.34 -30.93
CA ASP A 557 29.48 -12.48 -31.32
C ASP A 557 30.08 -12.29 -32.71
N GLY A 558 29.25 -11.93 -33.70
CA GLY A 558 29.70 -11.66 -35.05
C GLY A 558 30.73 -10.53 -35.11
N LEU A 559 30.54 -9.42 -34.40
CA LEU A 559 31.51 -8.32 -34.36
C LEU A 559 32.87 -8.77 -33.80
N ARG A 560 32.87 -9.68 -32.83
CA ARG A 560 34.09 -10.24 -32.25
C ARG A 560 34.80 -11.18 -33.23
N GLU A 561 34.06 -11.99 -33.97
CA GLU A 561 34.61 -12.89 -35.00
C GLU A 561 35.17 -12.13 -36.20
N VAL A 562 34.48 -11.07 -36.65
CA VAL A 562 34.97 -10.17 -37.72
C VAL A 562 36.23 -9.44 -37.27
N ALA A 563 36.28 -8.95 -36.02
CA ALA A 563 37.50 -8.36 -35.46
C ALA A 563 38.66 -9.36 -35.38
N GLY A 564 38.37 -10.64 -35.16
CA GLY A 564 39.34 -11.74 -35.18
C GLY A 564 39.77 -12.21 -36.57
N GLY A 565 39.18 -11.68 -37.65
CA GLY A 565 39.49 -12.06 -39.03
C GLY A 565 38.85 -13.37 -39.51
N ASN A 566 37.93 -13.94 -38.73
CA ASN A 566 37.38 -15.28 -38.94
C ASN A 566 36.04 -15.31 -39.71
N PHE A 567 35.45 -14.14 -40.00
CA PHE A 567 34.07 -14.04 -40.50
C PHE A 567 33.84 -12.82 -41.40
N SER A 568 32.94 -12.94 -42.38
CA SER A 568 32.54 -11.82 -43.26
C SER A 568 31.44 -10.98 -42.62
N GLY A 569 31.63 -9.66 -42.49
CA GLY A 569 30.68 -8.78 -41.83
C GLY A 569 29.33 -8.59 -42.54
N ASN A 570 29.19 -9.00 -43.81
CA ASN A 570 27.96 -8.77 -44.58
C ASN A 570 26.72 -9.49 -44.03
N THR A 571 26.91 -10.62 -43.35
CA THR A 571 25.85 -11.39 -42.69
C THR A 571 25.28 -10.71 -41.45
N LEU A 572 25.99 -9.71 -40.89
CA LEU A 572 25.56 -8.93 -39.72
C LEU A 572 24.70 -7.71 -40.09
N LEU A 573 24.62 -7.36 -41.38
CA LEU A 573 23.90 -6.17 -41.84
C LEU A 573 22.39 -6.19 -41.56
N PRO A 574 21.67 -7.32 -41.72
CA PRO A 574 20.25 -7.39 -41.36
C PRO A 574 20.03 -7.13 -39.87
N LEU A 575 20.78 -7.83 -39.00
CA LEU A 575 20.71 -7.67 -37.54
C LEU A 575 21.04 -6.23 -37.10
N ALA A 576 22.03 -5.60 -37.73
CA ALA A 576 22.37 -4.20 -37.44
C ALA A 576 21.28 -3.21 -37.87
N GLY A 577 20.40 -3.61 -38.79
CA GLY A 577 19.21 -2.87 -39.20
C GLY A 577 18.11 -2.86 -38.13
N GLU A 578 17.94 -3.98 -37.41
CA GLU A 578 16.92 -4.13 -36.34
C GLU A 578 17.13 -3.15 -35.18
N LEU A 579 18.37 -2.68 -34.95
CA LEU A 579 18.67 -1.64 -33.96
C LEU A 579 17.95 -0.29 -34.20
N ARG A 580 17.30 -0.13 -35.37
CA ARG A 580 16.64 1.10 -35.83
C ARG A 580 15.12 1.00 -35.92
N GLU A 581 14.52 -0.06 -35.41
CA GLU A 581 13.07 -0.28 -35.54
C GLU A 581 12.20 0.67 -34.69
N PHE A 582 12.81 1.41 -33.75
CA PHE A 582 12.11 2.44 -32.98
C PHE A 582 12.28 3.85 -33.60
N GLN A 583 11.23 4.67 -33.46
CA GLN A 583 11.22 6.08 -33.86
C GLN A 583 10.84 6.94 -32.66
N MET A 584 11.49 8.09 -32.50
CA MET A 584 11.09 9.07 -31.49
C MET A 584 9.81 9.81 -31.96
N PRO A 585 8.88 10.12 -31.03
CA PRO A 585 7.74 10.98 -31.34
C PRO A 585 8.18 12.28 -31.99
N GLN A 586 7.41 12.75 -32.98
CA GLN A 586 7.72 14.03 -33.60
C GLN A 586 7.61 15.15 -32.56
N PRO A 587 8.65 16.00 -32.45
CA PRO A 587 8.66 17.08 -31.49
C PRO A 587 7.52 18.09 -31.77
N ILE A 588 6.49 18.12 -30.92
CA ILE A 588 5.33 19.06 -31.07
C ILE A 588 5.74 20.51 -30.75
N PHE A 589 6.67 20.70 -29.80
CA PHE A 589 7.19 22.00 -29.37
C PHE A 589 8.56 22.32 -29.99
N ARG A 590 8.86 23.61 -30.18
CA ARG A 590 10.21 24.09 -30.53
C ARG A 590 11.14 23.99 -29.32
N ASN A 591 12.46 23.95 -29.53
CA ASN A 591 13.44 23.82 -28.44
C ASN A 591 13.29 24.93 -27.38
N SER A 592 13.05 26.18 -27.78
CA SER A 592 12.82 27.28 -26.84
C SER A 592 11.55 27.12 -26.00
N GLU A 593 10.48 26.55 -26.57
CA GLU A 593 9.22 26.30 -25.86
C GLU A 593 9.39 25.13 -24.88
N ARG A 594 10.19 24.12 -25.23
CA ARG A 594 10.57 23.04 -24.32
C ARG A 594 11.41 23.52 -23.15
N ASP A 595 12.43 24.34 -23.41
CA ASP A 595 13.26 24.88 -22.35
C ASP A 595 12.44 25.78 -21.40
N GLN A 596 11.35 26.37 -21.89
CA GLN A 596 10.45 27.18 -21.08
C GLN A 596 9.40 26.36 -20.32
N TRP A 597 8.83 25.31 -20.93
CA TRP A 597 7.67 24.58 -20.40
C TRP A 597 8.03 23.22 -19.78
N ALA A 598 9.22 22.69 -20.07
CA ALA A 598 9.67 21.35 -19.69
C ALA A 598 11.21 21.26 -19.56
N ALA A 599 11.85 22.30 -19.00
CA ALA A 599 13.30 22.35 -18.80
C ALA A 599 13.84 21.08 -18.10
N GLY A 600 14.77 20.38 -18.74
CA GLY A 600 15.41 19.17 -18.19
C GLY A 600 14.64 17.85 -18.41
N ILE A 601 13.39 17.88 -18.90
CA ILE A 601 12.54 16.69 -18.99
C ILE A 601 12.67 15.98 -20.36
N TYR A 602 12.93 16.72 -21.44
CA TYR A 602 12.73 16.22 -22.80
C TYR A 602 13.90 15.40 -23.41
N ASN A 603 15.15 15.57 -22.97
CA ASN A 603 16.31 14.90 -23.59
C ASN A 603 17.01 13.92 -22.63
N ASN A 604 16.60 12.66 -22.66
CA ASN A 604 17.39 11.59 -22.06
C ASN A 604 18.57 11.25 -23.00
N ARG A 605 19.80 11.58 -22.57
CA ARG A 605 21.05 11.29 -23.31
C ARG A 605 21.19 9.82 -23.75
N HIS A 606 20.53 8.89 -23.04
CA HIS A 606 20.44 7.48 -23.40
C HIS A 606 19.73 7.26 -24.75
N THR A 607 18.55 7.86 -24.93
CA THR A 607 17.78 7.76 -26.19
C THR A 607 18.52 8.39 -27.36
N GLU A 608 19.19 9.53 -27.14
CA GLU A 608 20.05 10.15 -28.13
C GLU A 608 21.20 9.23 -28.55
N LEU A 609 21.89 8.59 -27.60
CA LEU A 609 22.98 7.65 -27.87
C LEU A 609 22.53 6.50 -28.78
N GLN A 610 21.35 5.93 -28.53
CA GLN A 610 20.80 4.86 -29.35
C GLN A 610 20.43 5.34 -30.76
N MET A 611 19.79 6.50 -30.90
CA MET A 611 19.47 7.06 -32.21
C MET A 611 20.70 7.31 -33.09
N HIS A 612 21.83 7.70 -32.49
CA HIS A 612 23.08 7.94 -33.20
C HIS A 612 23.86 6.65 -33.54
N THR A 613 23.45 5.50 -32.98
CA THR A 613 24.13 4.22 -33.22
C THR A 613 23.91 3.76 -34.67
N ASN A 614 25.02 3.46 -35.37
CA ASN A 614 25.00 3.01 -36.76
C ASN A 614 26.06 1.94 -37.01
N LEU A 615 25.81 0.75 -36.47
CA LEU A 615 26.70 -0.40 -36.67
C LEU A 615 26.81 -0.81 -38.14
N ALA A 616 25.73 -0.67 -38.93
CA ALA A 616 25.76 -0.97 -40.36
C ALA A 616 26.81 -0.12 -41.11
N LYS A 617 26.98 1.16 -40.74
CA LYS A 617 28.04 2.02 -41.30
C LYS A 617 29.43 1.53 -40.92
N ILE A 618 29.62 1.10 -39.67
CA ILE A 618 30.91 0.60 -39.18
C ILE A 618 31.27 -0.71 -39.89
N ILE A 619 30.32 -1.64 -40.01
CA ILE A 619 30.50 -2.93 -40.68
C ILE A 619 30.83 -2.76 -42.18
N LYS A 620 30.20 -1.80 -42.86
CA LYS A 620 30.44 -1.52 -44.29
C LYS A 620 31.74 -0.75 -44.57
N SER A 621 32.27 -0.03 -43.58
CA SER A 621 33.48 0.79 -43.75
C SER A 621 34.73 -0.03 -43.44
N PRO A 622 35.88 0.26 -44.07
CA PRO A 622 37.15 -0.34 -43.66
C PRO A 622 37.46 0.08 -42.22
N SER A 623 37.24 -0.83 -41.28
CA SER A 623 37.37 -0.62 -39.84
C SER A 623 38.51 -1.47 -39.28
N SER A 624 39.30 -0.94 -38.34
CA SER A 624 40.34 -1.71 -37.67
C SER A 624 39.74 -2.77 -36.73
N PRO A 625 40.48 -3.86 -36.41
CA PRO A 625 40.05 -4.84 -35.41
C PRO A 625 39.66 -4.19 -34.06
N GLN A 626 40.40 -3.16 -33.66
CA GLN A 626 40.11 -2.40 -32.45
C GLN A 626 38.79 -1.62 -32.55
N GLN A 627 38.52 -0.95 -33.68
CA GLN A 627 37.26 -0.24 -33.91
C GLN A 627 36.05 -1.19 -33.90
N LEU A 628 36.21 -2.41 -34.44
CA LEU A 628 35.18 -3.44 -34.40
C LEU A 628 34.97 -4.02 -32.99
N ALA A 629 36.03 -4.19 -32.23
CA ALA A 629 35.95 -4.59 -30.82
C ALA A 629 35.28 -3.52 -29.95
N GLU A 630 35.55 -2.23 -30.22
CA GLU A 630 34.91 -1.08 -29.56
C GLU A 630 33.44 -0.93 -30.00
N ALA A 631 33.09 -1.27 -31.24
CA ALA A 631 31.72 -1.22 -31.76
C ALA A 631 30.75 -2.11 -30.97
N ARG A 632 31.23 -3.21 -30.38
CA ARG A 632 30.43 -4.07 -29.48
C ARG A 632 29.88 -3.28 -28.29
N GLY A 633 30.62 -2.28 -27.80
CA GLY A 633 30.16 -1.40 -26.73
C GLY A 633 28.93 -0.57 -27.09
N GLN A 634 28.62 -0.37 -28.38
CA GLN A 634 27.41 0.33 -28.82
C GLN A 634 26.14 -0.51 -28.64
N LEU A 635 26.26 -1.82 -28.35
CA LEU A 635 25.13 -2.70 -28.02
C LEU A 635 24.71 -2.60 -26.55
N ALA A 636 25.58 -2.09 -25.66
CA ALA A 636 25.31 -2.03 -24.22
C ALA A 636 24.00 -1.27 -23.86
N PRO A 637 23.68 -0.11 -24.48
CA PRO A 637 22.42 0.58 -24.21
C PRO A 637 21.17 -0.23 -24.60
N PHE A 638 21.23 -0.98 -25.70
CA PHE A 638 20.11 -1.81 -26.16
C PHE A 638 19.95 -3.06 -25.28
N LEU A 639 21.06 -3.66 -24.84
CA LEU A 639 21.04 -4.77 -23.87
C LEU A 639 20.43 -4.31 -22.55
N ARG A 640 20.80 -3.12 -22.06
CA ARG A 640 20.20 -2.50 -20.87
C ARG A 640 18.69 -2.42 -21.02
N ASP A 641 18.18 -1.85 -22.11
CA ASP A 641 16.72 -1.65 -22.28
C ASP A 641 15.97 -2.97 -22.31
N THR A 642 16.52 -3.98 -22.99
CA THR A 642 15.87 -5.29 -23.13
C THR A 642 15.79 -6.01 -21.80
N LEU A 643 16.85 -5.98 -21.00
CA LEU A 643 16.86 -6.57 -19.65
C LEU A 643 15.92 -5.80 -18.70
N VAL A 644 15.87 -4.47 -18.77
CA VAL A 644 14.93 -3.65 -17.99
C VAL A 644 13.49 -3.95 -18.43
N GLY A 645 13.24 -4.07 -19.73
CA GLY A 645 11.94 -4.41 -20.31
C GLY A 645 11.40 -5.75 -19.80
N LEU A 646 12.25 -6.76 -19.65
CA LEU A 646 11.86 -8.04 -19.07
C LEU A 646 11.42 -7.91 -17.59
N ASN A 647 12.07 -7.06 -16.80
CA ASN A 647 11.64 -6.76 -15.43
C ASN A 647 10.29 -6.04 -15.42
N TYR A 648 10.12 -5.03 -16.29
CA TYR A 648 8.87 -4.28 -16.42
C TYR A 648 7.71 -5.19 -16.83
N ALA A 649 7.95 -6.06 -17.81
CA ALA A 649 6.97 -6.99 -18.34
C ALA A 649 6.55 -8.05 -17.30
N TYR A 650 7.48 -8.53 -16.47
CA TYR A 650 7.14 -9.49 -15.41
C TYR A 650 6.20 -8.88 -14.35
N TYR A 651 6.40 -7.61 -14.01
CA TYR A 651 5.58 -6.87 -13.04
C TYR A 651 4.51 -6.00 -13.69
N GLU A 652 4.13 -6.30 -14.94
CA GLU A 652 3.07 -5.59 -15.65
C GLU A 652 1.79 -5.54 -14.78
N PRO A 653 1.33 -4.34 -14.36
CA PRO A 653 0.09 -4.21 -13.61
C PRO A 653 -1.10 -4.78 -14.42
N PRO A 654 -2.15 -5.32 -13.77
CA PRO A 654 -3.31 -5.83 -14.51
C PRO A 654 -3.92 -4.73 -15.38
N GLY A 655 -4.09 -5.00 -16.68
CA GLY A 655 -4.66 -4.08 -17.67
C GLY A 655 -3.79 -2.86 -17.99
N ALA A 656 -2.46 -2.99 -17.85
CA ALA A 656 -1.51 -1.90 -18.02
C ALA A 656 -1.73 -1.11 -19.31
N GLN A 657 -1.90 0.20 -19.21
CA GLN A 657 -1.99 1.11 -20.35
C GLN A 657 -0.62 1.68 -20.67
N ILE A 658 0.18 2.03 -19.66
CA ILE A 658 1.44 2.75 -19.89
C ILE A 658 2.48 1.90 -20.63
N LEU A 659 2.57 0.61 -20.33
CA LEU A 659 3.50 -0.33 -20.97
C LEU A 659 3.10 -0.68 -22.41
N HIS A 660 1.82 -0.54 -22.74
CA HIS A 660 1.26 -0.93 -24.03
C HIS A 660 1.10 0.26 -24.99
N HIS A 661 0.96 1.48 -24.45
CA HIS A 661 0.71 2.68 -25.26
C HIS A 661 1.84 3.71 -25.28
N ASN A 662 2.82 3.63 -24.38
CA ASN A 662 4.03 4.45 -24.43
C ASN A 662 5.25 3.61 -24.83
N PRO A 663 5.63 3.54 -26.13
CA PRO A 663 6.71 2.68 -26.62
C PRO A 663 8.12 3.13 -26.18
N LEU A 664 8.22 4.22 -25.41
CA LEU A 664 9.48 4.72 -24.88
C LEU A 664 9.61 4.54 -23.37
N PHE A 665 8.59 4.04 -22.67
CA PHE A 665 8.56 4.07 -21.21
C PHE A 665 9.76 3.36 -20.56
N VAL A 666 10.07 2.13 -21.02
CA VAL A 666 11.24 1.35 -20.56
C VAL A 666 12.55 2.07 -20.91
N ARG A 667 12.68 2.50 -22.16
CA ARG A 667 13.90 3.14 -22.69
C ARG A 667 14.19 4.46 -21.98
N SER A 668 13.15 5.24 -21.68
CA SER A 668 13.24 6.56 -21.05
C SER A 668 13.55 6.52 -19.56
N HIS A 669 13.55 5.34 -18.90
CA HIS A 669 13.98 5.24 -17.51
C HIS A 669 15.39 5.84 -17.37
N ASP A 670 15.55 6.82 -16.48
CA ASP A 670 16.80 7.51 -16.22
C ASP A 670 17.48 6.97 -14.95
N PHE A 671 18.46 6.08 -15.14
CA PHE A 671 19.32 5.58 -14.05
C PHE A 671 20.42 6.57 -13.67
N ALA A 672 20.74 7.55 -14.52
CA ALA A 672 21.84 8.48 -14.29
C ALA A 672 21.43 9.71 -13.47
N GLY A 673 20.12 10.00 -13.39
CA GLY A 673 19.58 11.22 -12.80
C GLY A 673 19.83 12.45 -13.66
N ASP A 674 20.13 12.28 -14.95
CA ASP A 674 20.48 13.38 -15.86
C ASP A 674 19.26 14.30 -16.15
N THR A 675 18.03 13.79 -15.97
CA THR A 675 16.77 14.51 -16.26
C THR A 675 16.23 15.32 -15.07
N VAL A 676 16.84 15.22 -13.89
CA VAL A 676 16.34 15.87 -12.67
C VAL A 676 17.48 16.53 -11.88
N ILE A 677 17.34 17.83 -11.58
CA ILE A 677 18.31 18.56 -10.76
C ILE A 677 18.05 18.29 -9.28
N GLY A 678 19.11 17.96 -8.52
CA GLY A 678 19.06 17.83 -7.07
C GLY A 678 18.65 16.46 -6.53
N LEU A 679 18.51 15.45 -7.39
CA LEU A 679 18.19 14.09 -6.99
C LEU A 679 19.46 13.38 -6.50
N ASN A 680 19.61 13.24 -5.18
CA ASN A 680 20.85 12.77 -4.54
C ASN A 680 20.83 11.27 -4.15
N ARG A 681 19.77 10.52 -4.50
CA ARG A 681 19.53 9.15 -4.00
C ARG A 681 19.07 8.18 -5.11
N LEU A 682 19.91 7.99 -6.13
CA LEU A 682 19.57 7.16 -7.31
C LEU A 682 19.41 5.66 -6.99
N TRP A 683 19.95 5.17 -5.88
CA TRP A 683 19.84 3.79 -5.43
C TRP A 683 18.59 3.47 -4.61
N GLN A 684 17.73 4.46 -4.38
CA GLN A 684 16.42 4.25 -3.75
C GLN A 684 15.38 3.85 -4.80
N ALA A 685 14.16 3.51 -4.36
CA ALA A 685 13.02 3.24 -5.21
C ALA A 685 12.84 4.38 -6.24
N PRO A 686 12.58 4.05 -7.52
CA PRO A 686 12.49 5.05 -8.55
C PRO A 686 11.25 5.93 -8.35
N GLN A 687 11.35 7.16 -8.84
CA GLN A 687 10.24 8.12 -8.82
C GLN A 687 9.69 8.31 -10.22
N LEU A 688 8.38 8.46 -10.32
CA LEU A 688 7.68 8.80 -11.56
C LEU A 688 7.78 10.30 -11.82
N PHE A 689 8.43 10.68 -12.91
CA PHE A 689 8.53 12.06 -13.39
C PHE A 689 7.74 12.23 -14.69
N GLY A 690 7.43 13.49 -15.04
CA GLY A 690 6.78 13.82 -16.32
C GLY A 690 5.29 13.47 -16.43
N ALA A 691 4.69 12.85 -15.41
CA ALA A 691 3.26 12.54 -15.38
C ALA A 691 2.42 13.82 -15.54
N GLY A 692 1.45 13.79 -16.47
CA GLY A 692 0.59 14.93 -16.77
C GLY A 692 1.27 16.09 -17.53
N SER A 693 2.52 15.92 -18.02
CA SER A 693 3.24 16.94 -18.80
C SER A 693 3.51 16.49 -20.24
N PRO A 694 2.60 16.79 -21.19
CA PRO A 694 2.77 16.41 -22.60
C PRO A 694 4.02 17.01 -23.24
N ALA A 695 4.47 18.17 -22.76
CA ALA A 695 5.65 18.87 -23.27
C ALA A 695 6.98 18.18 -22.93
N GLY A 696 7.00 17.31 -21.90
CA GLY A 696 8.19 16.64 -21.40
C GLY A 696 8.56 15.32 -22.11
N GLY A 697 7.81 14.88 -23.12
CA GLY A 697 8.06 13.58 -23.78
C GLY A 697 7.38 12.39 -23.09
N GLY A 698 6.49 12.65 -22.13
CA GLY A 698 5.72 11.64 -21.41
C GLY A 698 6.28 11.34 -20.01
N ALA A 699 5.62 10.45 -19.29
CA ALA A 699 6.09 10.01 -17.98
C ALA A 699 7.26 9.02 -18.11
N HIS A 700 8.20 9.06 -17.17
CA HIS A 700 9.34 8.14 -17.09
C HIS A 700 9.78 7.93 -15.64
N LEU A 701 10.51 6.85 -15.39
CA LEU A 701 11.08 6.56 -14.07
C LEU A 701 12.49 7.11 -13.94
N VAL A 702 12.84 7.61 -12.75
CA VAL A 702 14.20 8.08 -12.42
C VAL A 702 14.67 7.38 -11.14
N GLY A 703 15.86 6.77 -11.15
CA GLY A 703 16.42 6.01 -10.02
C GLY A 703 16.56 4.51 -10.32
N SER A 704 16.62 3.67 -9.28
CA SER A 704 16.91 2.23 -9.39
C SER A 704 15.72 1.39 -9.90
N LEU A 705 15.81 0.05 -9.81
CA LEU A 705 14.66 -0.85 -10.00
C LEU A 705 14.12 -1.42 -8.67
N ALA A 706 14.63 -0.95 -7.52
CA ALA A 706 14.04 -1.34 -6.25
C ALA A 706 12.57 -0.90 -6.23
N ASP A 707 11.69 -1.75 -5.70
CA ASP A 707 10.27 -1.42 -5.58
C ASP A 707 9.52 -1.19 -6.91
N LEU A 708 10.08 -1.66 -8.03
CA LEU A 708 9.50 -1.53 -9.37
C LEU A 708 8.01 -1.91 -9.47
N PRO A 709 7.51 -3.01 -8.85
CA PRO A 709 6.10 -3.38 -8.96
C PRO A 709 5.16 -2.27 -8.45
N TYR A 710 5.53 -1.65 -7.33
CA TYR A 710 4.78 -0.55 -6.73
C TYR A 710 4.80 0.70 -7.62
N VAL A 711 5.95 1.03 -8.20
CA VAL A 711 6.10 2.24 -9.02
C VAL A 711 5.39 2.08 -10.36
N LEU A 712 5.39 0.88 -10.96
CA LEU A 712 4.55 0.58 -12.12
C LEU A 712 3.06 0.69 -11.80
N ALA A 713 2.63 0.14 -10.66
CA ALA A 713 1.25 0.27 -10.21
C ALA A 713 0.87 1.72 -9.91
N THR A 714 1.81 2.53 -9.40
CA THR A 714 1.64 3.98 -9.19
C THR A 714 1.44 4.72 -10.50
N ALA A 715 2.16 4.32 -11.56
CA ALA A 715 1.97 4.90 -12.90
C ALA A 715 0.65 4.45 -13.55
N GLU A 716 0.21 3.22 -13.26
CA GLU A 716 -0.99 2.64 -13.87
C GLU A 716 -2.30 3.08 -13.19
N GLN A 717 -2.29 3.36 -11.88
CA GLN A 717 -3.53 3.60 -11.12
C GLN A 717 -4.43 4.70 -11.71
N ASP A 718 -3.84 5.73 -12.32
CA ASP A 718 -4.57 6.86 -12.90
C ASP A 718 -5.37 6.46 -14.17
N PHE A 719 -5.11 5.27 -14.72
CA PHE A 719 -5.86 4.68 -15.84
C PHE A 719 -7.03 3.79 -15.38
N ILE A 720 -7.17 3.50 -14.08
CA ILE A 720 -8.26 2.69 -13.55
C ILE A 720 -9.44 3.60 -13.24
N ALA A 721 -10.42 3.64 -14.16
CA ALA A 721 -11.62 4.46 -14.00
C ALA A 721 -12.55 3.91 -12.90
N PRO A 722 -12.86 4.68 -11.84
CA PRO A 722 -13.84 4.26 -10.84
C PRO A 722 -15.25 4.17 -11.42
N GLN A 723 -16.05 3.21 -10.94
CA GLN A 723 -17.45 3.04 -11.35
C GLN A 723 -18.37 4.15 -10.83
N ASN A 724 -18.01 4.74 -9.70
CA ASN A 724 -18.81 5.78 -9.05
C ASN A 724 -18.18 7.15 -9.28
N VAL A 725 -19.00 8.12 -9.70
CA VAL A 725 -18.61 9.52 -9.80
C VAL A 725 -18.26 10.03 -8.39
N GLN A 726 -17.22 10.87 -8.26
CA GLN A 726 -16.66 11.35 -6.98
C GLN A 726 -15.96 10.28 -6.11
N ALA A 727 -15.70 9.08 -6.63
CA ALA A 727 -14.83 8.14 -5.93
C ALA A 727 -13.42 8.74 -5.72
N LEU A 728 -12.87 8.53 -4.53
CA LEU A 728 -11.51 8.93 -4.20
C LEU A 728 -10.49 8.13 -5.03
N ILE A 729 -9.42 8.79 -5.47
CA ILE A 729 -8.24 8.13 -6.02
C ILE A 729 -7.26 7.90 -4.87
N TRP A 730 -6.98 6.64 -4.57
CA TRP A 730 -6.17 6.23 -3.42
C TRP A 730 -4.71 6.02 -3.80
N ARG A 731 -3.95 7.13 -3.86
CA ARG A 731 -2.60 7.17 -4.44
C ARG A 731 -1.57 6.21 -3.84
N GLU A 732 -1.71 5.83 -2.58
CA GLU A 732 -0.76 4.94 -1.89
C GLU A 732 -1.34 3.53 -1.65
N LEU A 733 -2.65 3.41 -1.43
CA LEU A 733 -3.29 2.10 -1.21
C LEU A 733 -3.43 1.31 -2.51
N VAL A 734 -3.91 1.92 -3.60
CA VAL A 734 -4.17 1.19 -4.86
C VAL A 734 -2.89 0.57 -5.42
N PRO A 735 -1.75 1.30 -5.49
CA PRO A 735 -0.50 0.68 -5.92
C PRO A 735 -0.06 -0.47 -5.02
N GLY A 736 -0.30 -0.37 -3.70
CA GLY A 736 -0.06 -1.46 -2.76
C GLY A 736 -0.95 -2.68 -3.04
N LEU A 737 -2.26 -2.50 -3.22
CA LEU A 737 -3.19 -3.59 -3.55
C LEU A 737 -2.83 -4.29 -4.87
N LEU A 738 -2.46 -3.53 -5.91
CA LEU A 738 -2.02 -4.08 -7.18
C LEU A 738 -0.68 -4.83 -7.05
N THR A 739 0.26 -4.30 -6.26
CA THR A 739 1.53 -4.99 -5.94
C THR A 739 1.28 -6.32 -5.24
N ASN A 740 0.36 -6.33 -4.26
CA ASN A 740 -0.04 -7.51 -3.50
C ASN A 740 -0.70 -8.60 -4.38
N ALA A 741 -1.22 -8.22 -5.55
CA ALA A 741 -1.81 -9.14 -6.52
C ALA A 741 -0.83 -9.62 -7.61
N VAL A 742 0.24 -8.87 -7.90
CA VAL A 742 1.19 -9.16 -8.99
C VAL A 742 2.47 -9.85 -8.49
N VAL A 743 2.97 -9.50 -7.30
CA VAL A 743 4.22 -10.07 -6.77
C VAL A 743 4.08 -11.56 -6.42
N PRO A 744 3.00 -12.02 -5.74
CA PRO A 744 2.78 -13.44 -5.53
C PRO A 744 2.52 -14.19 -6.84
N ARG A 745 3.11 -15.38 -6.97
CA ARG A 745 2.79 -16.36 -8.02
C ARG A 745 2.41 -17.69 -7.38
N TRP A 746 1.39 -18.35 -7.92
CA TRP A 746 0.77 -19.56 -7.35
C TRP A 746 1.13 -20.84 -8.12
N TRP A 747 2.31 -20.87 -8.74
CA TRP A 747 2.78 -22.05 -9.47
C TRP A 747 2.97 -23.28 -8.59
N ASN A 748 3.47 -23.08 -7.38
CA ASN A 748 3.79 -24.15 -6.43
C ASN A 748 2.69 -24.39 -5.41
N VAL A 749 1.45 -23.98 -5.71
CA VAL A 749 0.29 -24.18 -4.82
C VAL A 749 -0.47 -25.43 -5.24
N SER A 750 -0.67 -26.33 -4.29
CA SER A 750 -1.42 -27.57 -4.45
C SER A 750 -2.93 -27.34 -4.35
N GLN A 751 -3.72 -28.30 -4.83
CA GLN A 751 -5.18 -28.25 -4.64
C GLN A 751 -5.54 -28.31 -3.16
N ASN A 752 -4.77 -29.02 -2.33
CA ASN A 752 -5.00 -29.08 -0.89
C ASN A 752 -4.78 -27.73 -0.24
N GLU A 753 -3.73 -26.99 -0.65
CA GLU A 753 -3.42 -25.66 -0.14
C GLU A 753 -4.54 -24.67 -0.49
N LEU A 754 -4.98 -24.67 -1.75
CA LEU A 754 -6.10 -23.85 -2.21
C LEU A 754 -7.37 -24.16 -1.41
N HIS A 755 -7.70 -25.44 -1.25
CA HIS A 755 -8.90 -25.87 -0.54
C HIS A 755 -8.83 -25.56 0.97
N ALA A 756 -7.66 -25.73 1.59
CA ALA A 756 -7.46 -25.39 2.99
C ALA A 756 -7.74 -23.91 3.28
N VAL A 757 -7.36 -22.99 2.38
CA VAL A 757 -7.65 -21.56 2.53
C VAL A 757 -9.15 -21.28 2.60
N SER A 758 -9.94 -21.97 1.78
CA SER A 758 -11.41 -21.91 1.84
C SER A 758 -11.92 -22.45 3.17
N LEU A 759 -11.46 -23.63 3.57
CA LEU A 759 -11.90 -24.31 4.78
C LEU A 759 -11.55 -23.53 6.06
N TYR A 760 -10.39 -22.86 6.12
CA TYR A 760 -10.05 -22.00 7.25
C TYR A 760 -11.04 -20.84 7.41
N GLN A 761 -11.41 -20.17 6.30
CA GLN A 761 -12.40 -19.09 6.34
C GLN A 761 -13.78 -19.61 6.76
N GLN A 762 -14.23 -20.72 6.17
CA GLN A 762 -15.52 -21.35 6.48
C GLN A 762 -15.57 -21.87 7.93
N CYS A 763 -14.50 -22.50 8.41
CA CYS A 763 -14.37 -22.94 9.81
C CYS A 763 -14.47 -21.74 10.77
N GLY A 764 -13.87 -20.60 10.44
CA GLY A 764 -14.03 -19.37 11.23
C GLY A 764 -15.48 -18.88 11.28
N GLU A 765 -16.20 -18.95 10.15
CA GLU A 765 -17.63 -18.63 10.05
C GLU A 765 -18.49 -19.61 10.87
N GLU A 766 -18.18 -20.91 10.83
CA GLU A 766 -18.83 -21.96 11.63
C GLU A 766 -18.62 -21.75 13.14
N LEU A 767 -17.40 -21.42 13.56
CA LEU A 767 -17.08 -21.12 14.96
C LEU A 767 -17.88 -19.91 15.47
N LEU A 768 -18.03 -18.86 14.65
CA LEU A 768 -18.87 -17.71 14.96
C LEU A 768 -20.34 -18.13 15.09
N ALA A 769 -20.85 -18.92 14.13
CA ALA A 769 -22.23 -19.42 14.17
C ALA A 769 -22.53 -20.26 15.42
N ALA A 770 -21.64 -21.19 15.76
CA ALA A 770 -21.77 -22.01 16.96
C ALA A 770 -21.69 -21.17 18.25
N SER A 771 -20.86 -20.12 18.26
CA SER A 771 -20.71 -19.23 19.42
C SER A 771 -21.95 -18.39 19.75
N ALA A 772 -22.85 -18.18 18.78
CA ALA A 772 -24.11 -17.46 19.02
C ALA A 772 -24.98 -18.18 20.07
N GLN A 773 -24.92 -19.52 20.12
CA GLN A 773 -25.71 -20.36 21.03
C GLN A 773 -24.91 -20.97 22.18
N ASN A 774 -23.57 -20.81 22.19
CA ASN A 774 -22.69 -21.40 23.20
C ASN A 774 -21.83 -20.32 23.86
N ASP A 775 -22.16 -19.99 25.11
CA ASP A 775 -21.48 -18.97 25.91
C ASP A 775 -20.00 -19.27 26.19
N GLU A 776 -19.65 -20.55 26.36
CA GLU A 776 -18.25 -20.95 26.58
C GLU A 776 -17.43 -20.75 25.31
N LEU A 777 -17.95 -21.22 24.18
CA LEU A 777 -17.32 -21.03 22.88
C LEU A 777 -17.21 -19.55 22.52
N ARG A 778 -18.27 -18.75 22.81
CA ARG A 778 -18.26 -17.30 22.60
C ARG A 778 -17.13 -16.62 23.36
N LYS A 779 -16.89 -16.99 24.62
CA LYS A 779 -15.74 -16.47 25.38
C LYS A 779 -14.41 -16.83 24.71
N LYS A 780 -14.25 -18.06 24.21
CA LYS A 780 -13.02 -18.48 23.51
C LYS A 780 -12.80 -17.70 22.22
N VAL A 781 -13.83 -17.53 21.39
CA VAL A 781 -13.79 -16.74 20.15
C VAL A 781 -13.48 -15.27 20.43
N MET A 782 -14.17 -14.67 21.41
CA MET A 782 -13.94 -13.27 21.80
C MET A 782 -12.61 -13.03 22.53
N ASN A 783 -11.87 -14.09 22.89
CA ASN A 783 -10.49 -14.00 23.37
C ASN A 783 -9.44 -14.10 22.24
N ILE A 784 -9.85 -14.44 21.01
CA ILE A 784 -8.98 -14.54 19.84
C ILE A 784 -9.13 -13.30 18.95
N LEU A 785 -10.37 -12.93 18.60
CA LEU A 785 -10.65 -11.83 17.68
C LEU A 785 -10.04 -10.46 18.06
N PRO A 786 -9.92 -10.07 19.34
CA PRO A 786 -9.28 -8.81 19.72
C PRO A 786 -7.84 -8.68 19.25
N ASP A 787 -7.13 -9.78 18.98
CA ASP A 787 -5.77 -9.75 18.45
C ASP A 787 -5.71 -9.08 17.04
N ARG A 788 -6.84 -8.98 16.33
CA ARG A 788 -6.97 -8.38 14.98
C ARG A 788 -8.04 -7.30 14.88
N MET A 789 -8.66 -6.91 15.99
CA MET A 789 -9.81 -6.00 15.98
C MET A 789 -9.69 -4.92 17.04
N VAL A 790 -9.92 -3.67 16.63
CA VAL A 790 -10.13 -2.57 17.57
C VAL A 790 -11.35 -2.83 18.47
N PRO A 791 -11.34 -2.34 19.73
CA PRO A 791 -12.40 -2.58 20.72
C PRO A 791 -13.83 -2.40 20.20
N ARG A 792 -14.12 -1.32 19.47
CA ARG A 792 -15.46 -1.05 18.91
C ARG A 792 -15.93 -2.15 17.95
N ARG A 793 -15.03 -2.68 17.12
CA ARG A 793 -15.37 -3.73 16.16
C ARG A 793 -15.60 -5.07 16.87
N SER A 794 -14.74 -5.40 17.83
CA SER A 794 -14.91 -6.58 18.69
C SER A 794 -16.24 -6.56 19.43
N GLU A 795 -16.63 -5.41 19.99
CA GLU A 795 -17.94 -5.23 20.63
C GLU A 795 -19.12 -5.44 19.65
N ARG A 796 -19.06 -4.86 18.44
CA ARG A 796 -20.11 -5.07 17.43
C ARG A 796 -20.28 -6.55 17.07
N VAL A 797 -19.17 -7.29 16.93
CA VAL A 797 -19.22 -8.74 16.69
C VAL A 797 -19.90 -9.45 17.87
N GLU A 798 -19.50 -9.16 19.10
CA GLU A 798 -20.11 -9.79 20.27
C GLU A 798 -21.62 -9.47 20.40
N GLN A 799 -22.02 -8.23 20.12
CA GLN A 799 -23.42 -7.81 20.12
C GLN A 799 -24.22 -8.53 19.02
N ALA A 800 -23.66 -8.68 17.81
CA ALA A 800 -24.30 -9.41 16.72
C ALA A 800 -24.50 -10.89 17.07
N LEU A 801 -23.50 -11.52 17.70
CA LEU A 801 -23.58 -12.91 18.18
C LEU A 801 -24.67 -13.09 19.24
N ARG A 802 -24.82 -12.14 20.18
CA ARG A 802 -25.84 -12.19 21.24
C ARG A 802 -27.26 -11.89 20.72
N SER A 803 -27.38 -11.03 19.72
CA SER A 803 -28.68 -10.56 19.19
C SER A 803 -29.19 -11.37 17.99
N GLY A 804 -28.42 -12.35 17.50
CA GLY A 804 -28.82 -13.20 16.38
C GLY A 804 -28.62 -12.58 14.99
N HIS A 805 -27.92 -11.45 14.88
CA HIS A 805 -27.64 -10.75 13.61
C HIS A 805 -26.32 -11.18 12.95
N LEU A 806 -25.92 -12.45 13.12
CA LEU A 806 -24.63 -12.93 12.61
C LEU A 806 -24.52 -12.81 11.09
N ALA A 807 -25.59 -13.05 10.33
CA ALA A 807 -25.54 -12.98 8.86
C ALA A 807 -25.12 -11.59 8.35
N GLU A 808 -25.63 -10.53 8.98
CA GLU A 808 -25.25 -9.14 8.69
C GLU A 808 -23.80 -8.88 9.11
N MET A 809 -23.37 -9.36 10.28
CA MET A 809 -22.02 -9.17 10.78
C MET A 809 -20.95 -9.95 10.01
N LEU A 810 -21.24 -11.17 9.56
CA LEU A 810 -20.36 -11.89 8.62
C LEU A 810 -20.12 -11.04 7.38
N SER A 811 -21.10 -10.18 7.03
CA SER A 811 -20.95 -9.29 5.91
C SER A 811 -19.97 -8.10 6.13
N GLU A 812 -19.50 -7.90 7.37
CA GLU A 812 -18.56 -6.86 7.76
C GLU A 812 -17.23 -7.43 8.33
N LEU A 813 -17.11 -8.76 8.38
CA LEU A 813 -15.87 -9.44 8.73
C LEU A 813 -14.95 -9.59 7.52
N MET A 814 -13.66 -9.40 7.76
CA MET A 814 -12.66 -9.58 6.73
C MET A 814 -12.34 -11.08 6.58
N PRO A 815 -12.06 -11.56 5.36
CA PRO A 815 -11.54 -12.91 5.11
C PRO A 815 -10.38 -13.30 6.03
N ALA A 816 -9.46 -12.38 6.29
CA ALA A 816 -8.34 -12.62 7.20
C ALA A 816 -8.76 -12.75 8.68
N ASP A 817 -9.92 -12.22 9.09
CA ASP A 817 -10.41 -12.37 10.47
C ASP A 817 -10.93 -13.79 10.71
N THR A 818 -11.72 -14.33 9.79
CA THR A 818 -12.28 -15.69 9.91
C THR A 818 -11.20 -16.75 9.72
N PHE A 819 -10.28 -16.53 8.77
CA PHE A 819 -9.10 -17.38 8.59
C PHE A 819 -8.25 -17.46 9.87
N TYR A 820 -7.91 -16.30 10.45
CA TYR A 820 -7.14 -16.23 11.69
C TYR A 820 -7.85 -16.88 12.87
N LEU A 821 -9.17 -16.64 13.01
CA LEU A 821 -9.96 -17.24 14.07
C LEU A 821 -9.85 -18.77 14.07
N ALA A 822 -10.02 -19.40 12.90
CA ALA A 822 -9.91 -20.85 12.77
C ALA A 822 -8.49 -21.35 13.08
N ALA A 823 -7.47 -20.67 12.54
CA ALA A 823 -6.06 -21.03 12.77
C ALA A 823 -5.68 -20.96 14.26
N GLU A 824 -6.00 -19.86 14.93
CA GLU A 824 -5.71 -19.69 16.37
C GLU A 824 -6.57 -20.58 17.25
N TYR A 825 -7.83 -20.85 16.87
CA TYR A 825 -8.68 -21.77 17.63
C TYR A 825 -8.11 -23.18 17.60
N GLN A 826 -7.71 -23.69 16.43
CA GLN A 826 -7.03 -24.98 16.30
C GLN A 826 -5.73 -25.04 17.10
N ARG A 827 -4.94 -23.95 17.09
CA ARG A 827 -3.67 -23.87 17.82
C ARG A 827 -3.87 -23.84 19.35
N ARG A 828 -4.82 -23.06 19.85
CA ARG A 828 -5.08 -22.88 21.29
C ARG A 828 -5.89 -24.04 21.89
N PHE A 829 -6.78 -24.67 21.09
CA PHE A 829 -7.70 -25.71 21.54
C PHE A 829 -7.67 -26.97 20.64
N PRO A 830 -6.50 -27.62 20.43
CA PRO A 830 -6.34 -28.69 19.45
C PRO A 830 -7.15 -29.97 19.74
N LYS A 831 -7.70 -30.11 20.95
CA LYS A 831 -8.50 -31.26 21.38
C LYS A 831 -10.02 -31.02 21.30
N GLU A 832 -10.45 -29.79 21.02
CA GLU A 832 -11.87 -29.39 21.05
C GLU A 832 -12.49 -29.38 19.65
N THR A 833 -12.59 -30.56 19.01
CA THR A 833 -13.19 -30.69 17.68
C THR A 833 -14.72 -30.65 17.69
N ASN A 834 -15.36 -30.77 18.85
CA ASN A 834 -16.83 -30.75 18.98
C ASN A 834 -17.47 -29.41 18.60
N SER A 835 -16.67 -28.34 18.58
CA SER A 835 -17.12 -26.99 18.18
C SER A 835 -17.07 -26.78 16.66
N PHE A 836 -16.49 -27.73 15.91
CA PHE A 836 -16.37 -27.63 14.45
C PHE A 836 -17.66 -28.03 13.75
N GLY A 837 -17.97 -27.30 12.68
CA GLY A 837 -18.93 -27.75 11.69
C GLY A 837 -18.25 -28.64 10.63
N PRO A 838 -18.96 -28.91 9.52
CA PRO A 838 -18.43 -29.69 8.41
C PRO A 838 -17.07 -29.21 7.90
N ALA A 839 -16.90 -27.91 7.67
CA ALA A 839 -15.64 -27.37 7.15
C ALA A 839 -14.50 -27.53 8.16
N GLY A 840 -14.76 -27.32 9.45
CA GLY A 840 -13.76 -27.53 10.49
C GLY A 840 -13.31 -28.99 10.64
N HIS A 841 -14.22 -29.95 10.47
CA HIS A 841 -13.88 -31.38 10.46
C HIS A 841 -13.06 -31.79 9.23
N GLU A 842 -13.44 -31.30 8.05
CA GLU A 842 -12.69 -31.54 6.82
C GLU A 842 -11.29 -30.94 6.89
N LEU A 843 -11.18 -29.71 7.39
CA LEU A 843 -9.90 -29.04 7.61
C LEU A 843 -9.01 -29.83 8.56
N ALA A 844 -9.55 -30.34 9.68
CA ALA A 844 -8.79 -31.15 10.62
C ALA A 844 -8.26 -32.43 9.95
N ALA A 845 -9.09 -33.11 9.14
CA ALA A 845 -8.68 -34.30 8.41
C ALA A 845 -7.63 -34.00 7.34
N LEU A 846 -7.71 -32.85 6.67
CA LEU A 846 -6.74 -32.39 5.68
C LEU A 846 -5.41 -32.03 6.36
N SER A 847 -5.45 -31.34 7.50
CA SER A 847 -4.28 -30.97 8.31
C SER A 847 -3.55 -32.18 8.89
N GLU A 848 -4.26 -33.24 9.27
CA GLU A 848 -3.64 -34.49 9.70
C GLU A 848 -2.92 -35.21 8.54
N ARG A 849 -3.51 -35.16 7.34
CA ARG A 849 -3.01 -35.89 6.17
C ARG A 849 -1.88 -35.17 5.43
N TYR A 850 -1.93 -33.83 5.39
CA TYR A 850 -0.98 -32.97 4.68
C TYR A 850 -0.43 -31.83 5.57
N PRO A 851 0.15 -32.14 6.74
CA PRO A 851 0.53 -31.11 7.74
C PRO A 851 1.58 -30.11 7.23
N ASN A 852 2.35 -30.46 6.20
CA ASN A 852 3.36 -29.56 5.61
C ASN A 852 2.82 -28.66 4.50
N GLU A 853 1.66 -28.99 3.93
CA GLU A 853 1.01 -28.21 2.87
C GLU A 853 0.04 -27.20 3.48
N VAL A 854 -0.78 -27.62 4.45
CA VAL A 854 -1.93 -26.80 4.90
C VAL A 854 -1.70 -26.06 6.22
N ASN A 855 -0.47 -26.04 6.73
CA ASN A 855 -0.14 -25.29 7.95
C ASN A 855 -0.06 -23.78 7.72
N TRP A 856 -0.08 -23.04 8.83
CA TRP A 856 0.03 -21.58 8.85
C TRP A 856 1.23 -21.05 8.06
N ASP A 857 2.44 -21.56 8.30
CA ASP A 857 3.67 -21.03 7.70
C ASP A 857 3.66 -21.16 6.18
N ARG A 858 3.12 -22.26 5.67
CA ARG A 858 3.00 -22.53 4.23
C ARG A 858 1.95 -21.62 3.60
N LEU A 859 0.74 -21.59 4.14
CA LEU A 859 -0.35 -20.75 3.60
C LEU A 859 -0.03 -19.25 3.71
N SER A 860 0.64 -18.84 4.79
CA SER A 860 1.12 -17.47 4.98
C SER A 860 2.11 -17.05 3.89
N ARG A 861 3.02 -17.94 3.50
CA ARG A 861 3.98 -17.68 2.41
C ARG A 861 3.33 -17.58 1.03
N ASP A 862 2.31 -18.40 0.77
CA ASP A 862 1.72 -18.50 -0.56
C ASP A 862 0.57 -17.52 -0.80
N PHE A 863 -0.19 -17.16 0.24
CA PHE A 863 -1.35 -16.26 0.16
C PHE A 863 -1.14 -14.93 0.89
N GLY A 864 -0.05 -14.76 1.64
CA GLY A 864 0.33 -13.47 2.22
C GLY A 864 0.77 -12.44 1.18
N VAL A 865 1.07 -11.24 1.67
CA VAL A 865 1.49 -10.09 0.85
C VAL A 865 2.89 -9.63 1.22
N PRO A 866 3.61 -8.89 0.35
CA PRO A 866 4.86 -8.23 0.72
C PRO A 866 4.63 -7.11 1.74
N HIS A 867 5.57 -6.94 2.68
CA HIS A 867 5.51 -5.92 3.74
C HIS A 867 6.78 -5.09 3.75
N ARG A 868 6.92 -4.19 2.78
CA ARG A 868 8.13 -3.39 2.57
C ARG A 868 8.41 -2.47 3.75
N VAL A 869 7.40 -1.85 4.34
CA VAL A 869 7.56 -0.90 5.45
C VAL A 869 7.46 -1.61 6.80
N LEU A 870 6.44 -2.46 6.98
CA LEU A 870 6.18 -3.17 8.24
C LEU A 870 7.24 -4.20 8.55
N ALA A 871 7.51 -5.11 7.60
CA ALA A 871 8.46 -6.17 7.81
C ALA A 871 9.86 -5.83 7.28
N GLN A 872 10.02 -4.80 6.45
CA GLN A 872 11.28 -4.55 5.73
C GLN A 872 11.66 -5.73 4.82
N SER A 873 10.67 -6.33 4.16
CA SER A 873 10.91 -7.43 3.22
C SER A 873 9.86 -7.55 2.11
N TYR A 874 10.31 -8.09 0.98
CA TYR A 874 9.44 -8.51 -0.12
C TYR A 874 8.90 -9.93 0.01
N ALA A 875 9.40 -10.72 0.98
CA ALA A 875 8.80 -12.04 1.19
C ALA A 875 7.37 -11.88 1.72
N ARG A 876 6.52 -12.77 1.22
CA ARG A 876 5.08 -12.79 1.50
C ARG A 876 4.82 -13.40 2.87
N GLU A 877 4.03 -12.71 3.67
CA GLU A 877 3.57 -13.21 4.97
C GLU A 877 2.17 -12.65 5.27
N LEU A 878 1.39 -13.41 6.04
CA LEU A 878 0.19 -12.91 6.70
C LEU A 878 0.64 -12.40 8.08
N LEU A 879 0.67 -11.07 8.26
CA LEU A 879 1.16 -10.46 9.50
C LEU A 879 0.19 -10.62 10.67
N ASN A 880 -1.09 -10.86 10.36
CA ASN A 880 -2.16 -10.92 11.34
C ASN A 880 -2.28 -9.65 12.21
N LEU A 881 -2.08 -8.47 11.62
CA LEU A 881 -2.35 -7.19 12.28
C LEU A 881 -3.71 -6.60 11.88
N PRO A 882 -4.39 -5.85 12.76
CA PRO A 882 -5.56 -5.06 12.37
C PRO A 882 -5.18 -4.06 11.25
N PRO A 883 -6.13 -3.66 10.38
CA PRO A 883 -5.89 -2.58 9.42
C PRO A 883 -5.43 -1.32 10.15
N PHE A 884 -4.28 -0.78 9.73
CA PHE A 884 -3.70 0.40 10.40
C PHE A 884 -4.28 1.72 9.88
N PRO A 885 -4.27 2.78 10.72
CA PRO A 885 -4.60 4.12 10.28
C PRO A 885 -3.56 4.63 9.27
N VAL A 886 -3.87 5.74 8.60
CA VAL A 886 -2.98 6.28 7.58
C VAL A 886 -1.89 7.16 8.22
N PHE A 887 -0.67 6.98 7.72
CA PHE A 887 0.52 7.75 8.08
C PHE A 887 1.04 8.52 6.87
N MET A 888 1.97 9.45 7.10
CA MET A 888 2.61 10.23 6.04
C MET A 888 3.96 9.63 5.61
N GLY A 889 4.48 10.04 4.44
CA GLY A 889 5.82 9.69 3.98
C GLY A 889 5.98 8.22 3.65
N TYR A 890 7.15 7.63 3.95
CA TYR A 890 7.43 6.22 3.71
C TYR A 890 6.43 5.24 4.35
N SER A 891 5.66 5.66 5.35
CA SER A 891 4.69 4.81 6.07
C SER A 891 3.25 4.91 5.58
N SER A 892 3.01 5.68 4.51
CA SER A 892 1.68 5.78 3.89
C SER A 892 1.13 4.45 3.36
N ARG A 893 1.99 3.45 3.15
CA ARG A 893 1.63 2.12 2.65
C ARG A 893 1.11 1.15 3.72
N LEU A 894 1.17 1.51 5.00
CA LEU A 894 0.87 0.60 6.11
C LEU A 894 -0.54 -0.01 6.05
N LEU A 895 -1.53 0.75 5.56
CA LEU A 895 -2.88 0.23 5.35
C LEU A 895 -2.91 -0.84 4.25
N ALA A 896 -2.17 -0.65 3.15
CA ALA A 896 -2.09 -1.63 2.07
C ALA A 896 -1.35 -2.90 2.51
N GLU A 897 -0.26 -2.75 3.27
CA GLU A 897 0.52 -3.86 3.80
C GLU A 897 -0.28 -4.66 4.84
N THR A 898 -1.13 -4.03 5.65
CA THR A 898 -2.02 -4.77 6.58
C THR A 898 -3.29 -5.34 5.97
N TRP A 899 -3.53 -5.11 4.67
CA TRP A 899 -4.68 -5.66 3.97
C TRP A 899 -4.43 -7.09 3.48
N ASP A 900 -4.41 -8.03 4.42
CA ASP A 900 -4.14 -9.48 4.18
C ASP A 900 -5.32 -10.26 3.56
N SER A 901 -6.42 -9.58 3.17
CA SER A 901 -7.69 -10.26 2.90
C SER A 901 -7.94 -10.66 1.43
N ASN A 902 -7.37 -9.95 0.47
CA ASN A 902 -7.72 -10.13 -0.94
C ASN A 902 -7.33 -11.51 -1.46
N ASN A 903 -6.07 -11.91 -1.27
CA ASN A 903 -5.56 -13.18 -1.79
C ASN A 903 -6.31 -14.38 -1.16
N LEU A 904 -6.62 -14.31 0.15
CA LEU A 904 -7.44 -15.33 0.83
C LEU A 904 -8.86 -15.40 0.24
N TYR A 905 -9.49 -14.26 -0.03
CA TYR A 905 -10.83 -14.21 -0.59
C TYR A 905 -10.89 -14.74 -2.03
N TRP A 906 -9.97 -14.30 -2.88
CA TRP A 906 -9.88 -14.75 -4.27
C TRP A 906 -9.56 -16.24 -4.37
N ALA A 907 -8.70 -16.77 -3.50
CA ALA A 907 -8.43 -18.20 -3.38
C ALA A 907 -9.71 -18.99 -3.06
N ARG A 908 -10.49 -18.53 -2.08
CA ARG A 908 -11.79 -19.13 -1.77
C ARG A 908 -12.74 -19.13 -2.96
N LEU A 909 -12.85 -18.01 -3.69
CA LEU A 909 -13.70 -17.94 -4.88
C LEU A 909 -13.25 -18.89 -5.98
N ALA A 910 -11.93 -19.06 -6.17
CA ALA A 910 -11.37 -19.99 -7.14
C ALA A 910 -11.70 -21.45 -6.78
N ASP A 911 -11.57 -21.82 -5.51
CA ASP A 911 -11.92 -23.15 -5.00
C ASP A 911 -13.43 -23.44 -5.11
N GLU A 912 -14.29 -22.47 -4.72
CA GLU A 912 -15.76 -22.53 -4.86
C GLU A 912 -16.20 -22.76 -6.31
N LYS A 913 -15.41 -22.28 -7.27
CA LYS A 913 -15.66 -22.43 -8.71
C LYS A 913 -14.86 -23.56 -9.36
N HIS A 914 -14.12 -24.34 -8.57
CA HIS A 914 -13.29 -25.46 -9.02
C HIS A 914 -12.23 -25.08 -10.06
N TYR A 915 -11.66 -23.88 -9.96
CA TYR A 915 -10.48 -23.51 -10.74
C TYR A 915 -9.24 -24.22 -10.17
N SER A 916 -8.31 -24.56 -11.06
CA SER A 916 -6.99 -25.05 -10.65
C SER A 916 -6.16 -23.92 -10.01
N PRO A 917 -5.26 -24.22 -9.05
CA PRO A 917 -4.51 -23.19 -8.31
C PRO A 917 -3.68 -22.27 -9.20
N VAL A 918 -3.14 -22.80 -10.31
CA VAL A 918 -2.35 -22.04 -11.28
C VAL A 918 -3.14 -20.90 -11.95
N MET A 919 -4.47 -21.00 -12.00
CA MET A 919 -5.34 -19.93 -12.54
C MET A 919 -5.33 -18.67 -11.66
N LEU A 920 -4.91 -18.76 -10.40
CA LEU A 920 -4.76 -17.60 -9.52
C LEU A 920 -3.79 -16.56 -10.08
N ASN A 921 -2.78 -16.97 -10.86
CA ASN A 921 -1.83 -16.07 -11.52
C ASN A 921 -2.50 -15.09 -12.50
N ARG A 922 -3.73 -15.40 -12.94
CA ARG A 922 -4.60 -14.51 -13.73
C ARG A 922 -5.73 -13.92 -12.90
N LEU A 923 -6.46 -14.77 -12.16
CA LEU A 923 -7.66 -14.39 -11.43
C LEU A 923 -7.40 -13.29 -10.39
N VAL A 924 -6.33 -13.42 -9.60
CA VAL A 924 -6.04 -12.49 -8.50
C VAL A 924 -5.75 -11.07 -9.02
N PRO A 925 -4.86 -10.84 -10.01
CA PRO A 925 -4.69 -9.52 -10.63
C PRO A 925 -5.97 -8.93 -11.21
N GLU A 926 -6.75 -9.72 -11.95
CA GLU A 926 -7.98 -9.24 -12.61
C GLU A 926 -9.08 -8.87 -11.61
N LEU A 927 -9.33 -9.73 -10.61
CA LEU A 927 -10.30 -9.47 -9.55
C LEU A 927 -9.89 -8.28 -8.68
N THR A 928 -8.58 -8.11 -8.43
CA THR A 928 -8.08 -6.97 -7.67
C THR A 928 -8.25 -5.66 -8.44
N ARG A 929 -7.96 -5.61 -9.75
CA ARG A 929 -8.28 -4.44 -10.58
C ARG A 929 -9.78 -4.13 -10.54
N ARG A 930 -10.63 -5.16 -10.67
CA ARG A 930 -12.09 -5.00 -10.63
C ARG A 930 -12.59 -4.49 -9.28
N MET A 931 -11.99 -4.95 -8.19
CA MET A 931 -12.23 -4.42 -6.85
C MET A 931 -11.85 -2.95 -6.77
N VAL A 932 -10.69 -2.54 -7.30
CA VAL A 932 -10.25 -1.13 -7.30
C VAL A 932 -11.26 -0.23 -8.01
N GLU A 933 -11.76 -0.62 -9.18
CA GLU A 933 -12.81 0.11 -9.92
C GLU A 933 -14.08 0.33 -9.07
N LYS A 934 -14.34 -0.55 -8.10
CA LYS A 934 -15.54 -0.57 -7.26
C LYS A 934 -15.38 0.17 -5.93
N ILE A 935 -14.16 0.55 -5.56
CA ILE A 935 -13.90 1.28 -4.32
C ILE A 935 -14.70 2.59 -4.37
N PHE A 936 -15.64 2.73 -3.43
CA PHE A 936 -16.39 3.96 -3.23
C PHE A 936 -16.35 4.32 -1.76
N ALA A 937 -15.18 4.84 -1.38
CA ALA A 937 -14.84 5.23 -0.03
C ALA A 937 -15.11 6.71 0.23
N THR A 938 -15.38 7.02 1.50
CA THR A 938 -15.54 8.40 1.97
C THR A 938 -14.20 9.06 2.27
N ASP A 939 -13.22 8.29 2.73
CA ASP A 939 -11.89 8.78 3.06
C ASP A 939 -10.81 7.69 3.00
N PHE A 940 -9.54 8.08 3.19
CA PHE A 940 -8.39 7.19 3.09
C PHE A 940 -8.25 6.18 4.25
N GLU A 941 -9.06 6.26 5.30
CA GLU A 941 -9.14 5.27 6.39
C GLU A 941 -10.39 4.36 6.28
N ASP A 942 -11.26 4.57 5.28
CA ASP A 942 -12.50 3.80 5.05
C ASP A 942 -12.19 2.41 4.45
N TRP A 943 -11.46 1.59 5.21
CA TRP A 943 -11.23 0.19 4.88
C TRP A 943 -12.53 -0.63 4.70
N PRO A 944 -13.68 -0.34 5.37
CA PRO A 944 -14.93 -1.04 5.08
C PRO A 944 -15.37 -0.89 3.62
N ALA A 945 -15.10 0.23 2.96
CA ALA A 945 -15.33 0.38 1.53
C ALA A 945 -14.53 -0.59 0.68
N LEU A 946 -13.31 -0.95 1.11
CA LEU A 946 -12.48 -1.96 0.44
C LEU A 946 -13.14 -3.34 0.55
N LEU A 947 -13.60 -3.72 1.76
CA LEU A 947 -14.30 -4.99 1.96
C LEU A 947 -15.56 -5.07 1.09
N ARG A 948 -16.38 -4.00 1.07
CA ARG A 948 -17.56 -3.91 0.19
C ARG A 948 -17.19 -4.09 -1.27
N ALA A 949 -16.17 -3.36 -1.75
CA ALA A 949 -15.71 -3.44 -3.13
C ALA A 949 -15.19 -4.84 -3.52
N ALA A 950 -14.44 -5.50 -2.62
CA ALA A 950 -13.96 -6.86 -2.82
C ALA A 950 -15.13 -7.83 -3.03
N ARG A 951 -16.18 -7.71 -2.20
CA ARG A 951 -17.35 -8.58 -2.27
C ARG A 951 -18.23 -8.31 -3.48
N GLU A 952 -18.40 -7.05 -3.86
CA GLU A 952 -19.08 -6.71 -5.10
C GLU A 952 -18.37 -7.28 -6.33
N ALA A 953 -17.03 -7.24 -6.36
CA ALA A 953 -16.25 -7.91 -7.41
C ALA A 953 -16.39 -9.44 -7.34
N GLY A 954 -16.37 -10.02 -6.14
CA GLY A 954 -16.58 -11.45 -5.92
C GLY A 954 -17.98 -11.94 -6.37
N GLU A 955 -19.03 -11.16 -6.13
CA GLU A 955 -20.38 -11.46 -6.60
C GLU A 955 -20.50 -11.37 -8.12
N GLU A 956 -19.88 -10.36 -8.75
CA GLU A 956 -19.80 -10.30 -10.21
C GLU A 956 -19.08 -11.52 -10.80
N PHE A 957 -18.00 -11.96 -10.17
CA PHE A 957 -17.29 -13.18 -10.55
C PHE A 957 -18.19 -14.41 -10.42
N ARG A 958 -18.89 -14.57 -9.29
CA ARG A 958 -19.81 -15.70 -9.07
C ARG A 958 -20.92 -15.76 -10.13
N GLN A 959 -21.39 -14.59 -10.58
CA GLN A 959 -22.43 -14.41 -11.59
C GLN A 959 -21.90 -14.51 -13.05
N GLY A 960 -20.59 -14.69 -13.25
CA GLY A 960 -19.98 -14.78 -14.58
C GLY A 960 -19.95 -13.46 -15.35
N LYS A 961 -20.06 -12.31 -14.66
CA LYS A 961 -20.11 -10.97 -15.27
C LYS A 961 -18.75 -10.36 -15.60
N ILE A 962 -17.67 -11.02 -15.23
CA ILE A 962 -16.30 -10.57 -15.50
C ILE A 962 -15.85 -11.21 -16.81
N SER A 963 -16.01 -10.47 -17.91
CA SER A 963 -15.84 -10.95 -19.29
C SER A 963 -14.47 -11.57 -19.59
N ALA A 964 -13.41 -11.10 -18.91
CA ALA A 964 -12.05 -11.63 -19.05
C ALA A 964 -11.95 -13.13 -18.68
N LEU A 965 -12.96 -13.72 -18.04
CA LEU A 965 -12.94 -15.10 -17.58
C LEU A 965 -13.97 -16.00 -18.30
N SER A 966 -14.66 -15.46 -19.31
CA SER A 966 -15.47 -16.28 -20.19
C SER A 966 -14.55 -17.11 -21.10
N GLY A 967 -14.72 -18.43 -21.13
CA GLY A 967 -13.82 -19.37 -21.82
C GLY A 967 -13.82 -19.29 -23.35
N ASN A 968 -14.13 -18.12 -23.93
CA ASN A 968 -14.36 -17.89 -25.36
C ASN A 968 -13.62 -16.66 -25.91
N ASP A 969 -12.54 -16.18 -25.28
CA ASP A 969 -11.71 -15.14 -25.87
C ASP A 969 -10.90 -15.69 -27.06
N SER A 970 -11.56 -15.73 -28.22
CA SER A 970 -10.91 -15.50 -29.49
C SER A 970 -10.24 -14.14 -29.43
N ILE A 971 -8.91 -14.15 -29.35
CA ILE A 971 -8.01 -13.02 -29.56
C ILE A 971 -8.59 -12.14 -30.70
N PRO A 972 -8.72 -10.81 -30.52
CA PRO A 972 -8.96 -9.92 -31.65
C PRO A 972 -7.77 -10.07 -32.59
N ARG A 973 -7.99 -10.69 -33.76
CA ARG A 973 -7.00 -10.66 -34.83
C ARG A 973 -6.82 -9.21 -35.31
N PRO A 974 -5.59 -8.83 -35.71
CA PRO A 974 -5.08 -7.46 -35.73
C PRO A 974 -5.97 -6.43 -36.43
#